data_AF-A0A6P1BWZ1-F1
#
_entry.id   AF-A0A6P1BWZ1-F1
#
_cell.length_a   1.000
_cell.length_b   1.000
_cell.length_c   1.000
_cell.angle_alpha   90.00
_cell.angle_beta   90.00
_cell.angle_gamma   90.00
#
_symmetry.space_group_name_H-M   'P 1'
#
loop_
_entity.id
_entity.type
_entity.pdbx_description
1 polymer ?
#
loop_
_entity_poly.entity_id
_entity_poly.type
_entity_poly.pdbx_seq_one_letter_code
_entity_poly.pdbx_strand_id
1 'polypeptide(L)'
;MQTISSGVTVTVSSGTESGDTVLNGGTLIIETGASAVGTQLSGGSEVISSGSVDSGAAIISGGSQNISSGGLSVSAAVYAGGMLNVYSGGAASFLTVSSGGTLNVAGTVTSHVEVFSSGLVVIASGGIETGTPGSDETIVSGGTVSVTSGGQLSYFTVRSGGLVTADFGATIHDFGVSSGGILNLAGSQTSNSEVFSGGTENVTSGGNAQSFDVSGGTLNVLSGGNAQSFTVSGGSLNVLSGGLSEFFTLSSGAAAGIAAGATVHDFTVSSGATLNLLGTVTSSVFIAGGATLNVSGGGAINGSSDSAGLPTVNVVGTVNASAGASVNHVAVDSSGALNLQAGASAHDINVNAGGQFNLAGSTTSNINIHDRGLETVSSGGVANGTNVSGGGELDVLSGGSANVTIVNGGLLKLFSGGSLSGVSVTNFGAVELVSGASVSQLSNTTFGSGTNLEVGPGAVVSGYSVGTGLILDVLSGGLTSAITVAANGMESVFAGGTALGTTVGNAGVMQLGYQPFQGSGGSAGGTASNTTVSGGQLDVNSGGLAVSTTIAGNGGAQVTSGGAVSATTISNSGGMTMLSGGTAASTTVLSGGYFQLGAGGSPGSAGGNATGTILSGGFEAVFSGGVDSGATILSGGNQTVSAGGVTTGAGVSSGGILNILSGGNAAVEAVFSGGAMNVSAGATAHDIALSGGTLNLGGTVTSNVFISSGGIENVLVGGLVSASSNGVGTTVSAGGTLNVMGTTSNTVVVSSGGIENVSSGGVIQGTISGTAGTGTFVAAGGTLNVLAGGSASMINVSG
;
A
#
# COMPACT_ATOMS: atom_id res chain seq x y z
N MET A 1 -56.16 16.59 70.13
CA MET A 1 -56.63 15.20 69.96
C MET A 1 -58.14 15.17 70.15
N GLN A 2 -58.82 15.45 69.05
CA GLN A 2 -60.26 15.39 68.90
C GLN A 2 -60.61 14.28 67.90
N THR A 3 -61.79 13.68 68.05
CA THR A 3 -62.35 12.77 67.04
C THR A 3 -63.50 13.46 66.34
N ILE A 4 -63.31 13.80 65.07
CA ILE A 4 -64.28 14.52 64.26
C ILE A 4 -65.09 13.50 63.47
N SER A 5 -66.36 13.36 63.83
CA SER A 5 -67.27 12.33 63.29
C SER A 5 -68.12 12.86 62.13
N SER A 6 -68.87 11.95 61.47
CA SER A 6 -69.75 12.29 60.34
C SER A 6 -70.65 13.50 60.61
N GLY A 7 -70.66 14.46 59.67
CA GLY A 7 -71.48 15.68 59.74
C GLY A 7 -70.92 16.77 60.66
N VAL A 8 -69.78 16.53 61.33
CA VAL A 8 -69.11 17.52 62.17
C VAL A 8 -68.05 18.25 61.37
N THR A 9 -68.09 19.58 61.42
CA THR A 9 -67.01 20.46 60.93
C THR A 9 -66.35 21.14 62.12
N VAL A 10 -65.04 21.02 62.23
CA VAL A 10 -64.21 21.76 63.20
C VAL A 10 -63.38 22.77 62.44
N THR A 11 -63.41 24.03 62.89
CA THR A 11 -62.60 25.11 62.34
C THR A 11 -61.61 25.59 63.39
N VAL A 12 -60.33 25.57 63.06
CA VAL A 12 -59.23 26.04 63.90
C VAL A 12 -58.77 27.38 63.36
N SER A 13 -59.10 28.46 64.06
CA SER A 13 -58.81 29.83 63.63
C SER A 13 -57.56 30.46 64.25
N SER A 14 -56.95 29.81 65.24
CA SER A 14 -55.63 30.17 65.80
C SER A 14 -55.03 29.03 66.61
N GLY A 15 -53.71 29.05 66.84
CA GLY A 15 -53.01 28.07 67.68
C GLY A 15 -52.65 26.77 66.95
N THR A 16 -52.24 25.75 67.71
CA THR A 16 -51.82 24.46 67.16
C THR A 16 -52.71 23.34 67.70
N GLU A 17 -53.41 22.63 66.81
CA GLU A 17 -54.09 21.37 67.15
C GLU A 17 -53.14 20.19 66.92
N SER A 18 -53.24 19.16 67.76
CA SER A 18 -52.32 18.01 67.71
C SER A 18 -53.01 16.67 67.92
N GLY A 19 -52.73 15.73 67.01
CA GLY A 19 -53.16 14.33 67.07
C GLY A 19 -54.64 14.11 66.81
N ASP A 20 -55.28 14.98 66.02
CA ASP A 20 -56.71 14.85 65.71
C ASP A 20 -56.99 13.67 64.79
N THR A 21 -58.18 13.08 64.88
CA THR A 21 -58.65 11.99 64.01
C THR A 21 -59.94 12.41 63.33
N VAL A 22 -59.93 12.48 62.00
CA VAL A 22 -61.08 12.87 61.19
C VAL A 22 -61.67 11.63 60.52
N LEU A 23 -62.85 11.22 60.98
CA LEU A 23 -63.56 10.03 60.50
C LEU A 23 -64.43 10.36 59.28
N ASN A 24 -64.97 9.31 58.65
CA ASN A 24 -65.87 9.42 57.50
C ASN A 24 -66.97 10.48 57.71
N GLY A 25 -67.04 11.43 56.77
CA GLY A 25 -68.01 12.53 56.76
C GLY A 25 -67.70 13.69 57.72
N GLY A 26 -66.60 13.62 58.48
CA GLY A 26 -66.08 14.72 59.29
C GLY A 26 -65.20 15.67 58.48
N THR A 27 -65.13 16.94 58.88
CA THR A 27 -64.28 17.96 58.24
C THR A 27 -63.47 18.75 59.27
N LEU A 28 -62.17 18.91 59.04
CA LEU A 28 -61.28 19.82 59.78
C LEU A 28 -60.84 20.96 58.85
N ILE A 29 -60.96 22.20 59.29
CA ILE A 29 -60.53 23.39 58.54
C ILE A 29 -59.49 24.13 59.38
N ILE A 30 -58.28 24.27 58.87
CA ILE A 30 -57.22 25.08 59.48
C ILE A 30 -57.18 26.42 58.76
N GLU A 31 -57.51 27.50 59.47
CA GLU A 31 -57.54 28.87 58.94
C GLU A 31 -56.21 29.61 59.20
N THR A 32 -56.11 30.82 58.67
CA THR A 32 -54.91 31.66 58.74
C THR A 32 -54.39 31.83 60.18
N GLY A 33 -53.10 31.55 60.40
CA GLY A 33 -52.47 31.68 61.71
C GLY A 33 -52.69 30.49 62.64
N ALA A 34 -53.37 29.44 62.20
CA ALA A 34 -53.46 28.15 62.88
C ALA A 34 -52.52 27.09 62.26
N SER A 35 -52.26 26.03 63.01
CA SER A 35 -51.49 24.87 62.57
C SER A 35 -52.08 23.56 63.08
N ALA A 36 -51.90 22.49 62.31
CA ALA A 36 -52.18 21.14 62.73
C ALA A 36 -50.89 20.30 62.79
N VAL A 37 -50.87 19.31 63.67
CA VAL A 37 -49.75 18.37 63.83
C VAL A 37 -50.29 16.96 64.03
N GLY A 38 -49.94 16.03 63.13
CA GLY A 38 -50.23 14.61 63.30
C GLY A 38 -51.71 14.25 63.09
N THR A 39 -52.43 14.97 62.23
CA THR A 39 -53.82 14.65 61.90
C THR A 39 -53.94 13.27 61.24
N GLN A 40 -54.85 12.42 61.71
CA GLN A 40 -55.19 11.14 61.08
C GLN A 40 -56.50 11.26 60.30
N LEU A 41 -56.46 11.13 58.98
CA LEU A 41 -57.63 11.23 58.09
C LEU A 41 -58.12 9.84 57.67
N SER A 42 -59.23 9.38 58.25
CA SER A 42 -59.81 8.05 58.06
C SER A 42 -61.24 8.14 57.53
N GLY A 43 -61.39 8.56 56.27
CA GLY A 43 -62.69 8.83 55.63
C GLY A 43 -63.09 10.31 55.64
N GLY A 44 -62.45 11.13 56.47
CA GLY A 44 -62.76 12.55 56.65
C GLY A 44 -61.91 13.48 55.79
N SER A 45 -62.26 14.78 55.78
CA SER A 45 -61.57 15.81 55.00
C SER A 45 -60.84 16.81 55.90
N GLU A 46 -59.64 17.21 55.53
CA GLU A 46 -58.92 18.34 56.13
C GLU A 46 -58.64 19.40 55.06
N VAL A 47 -58.84 20.66 55.40
CA VAL A 47 -58.59 21.82 54.53
C VAL A 47 -57.56 22.73 55.17
N ILE A 48 -56.42 22.90 54.49
CA ILE A 48 -55.33 23.80 54.90
C ILE A 48 -55.47 25.10 54.11
N SER A 49 -55.83 26.18 54.81
CA SER A 49 -56.11 27.49 54.21
C SER A 49 -54.87 28.38 54.12
N SER A 50 -55.01 29.57 53.52
CA SER A 50 -53.92 30.53 53.38
C SER A 50 -53.25 30.88 54.71
N GLY A 51 -51.92 30.80 54.78
CA GLY A 51 -51.14 31.13 55.97
C GLY A 51 -51.24 30.12 57.10
N SER A 52 -51.70 28.89 56.82
CA SER A 52 -51.76 27.78 57.77
C SER A 52 -50.80 26.64 57.40
N VAL A 53 -50.43 25.83 58.39
CA VAL A 53 -49.49 24.72 58.23
C VAL A 53 -50.03 23.47 58.89
N ASP A 54 -50.08 22.36 58.16
CA ASP A 54 -50.18 21.03 58.77
C ASP A 54 -48.85 20.27 58.66
N SER A 55 -48.52 19.50 59.70
CA SER A 55 -47.30 18.73 59.78
C SER A 55 -47.57 17.29 60.24
N GLY A 56 -47.14 16.30 59.46
CA GLY A 56 -47.21 14.90 59.85
C GLY A 56 -48.58 14.24 59.72
N ALA A 57 -49.47 14.73 58.84
CA ALA A 57 -50.75 14.06 58.60
C ALA A 57 -50.57 12.61 58.09
N ALA A 58 -51.36 11.69 58.64
CA ALA A 58 -51.52 10.33 58.14
C ALA A 58 -52.87 10.20 57.43
N ILE A 59 -52.83 10.11 56.10
CA ILE A 59 -54.02 10.08 55.24
C ILE A 59 -54.27 8.64 54.84
N ILE A 60 -55.26 8.01 55.45
CA ILE A 60 -55.59 6.59 55.24
C ILE A 60 -56.91 6.44 54.47
N SER A 61 -57.45 5.23 54.40
CA SER A 61 -58.59 4.88 53.53
C SER A 61 -59.76 5.86 53.63
N GLY A 62 -60.09 6.50 52.50
CA GLY A 62 -61.17 7.48 52.35
C GLY A 62 -60.85 8.89 52.89
N GLY A 63 -59.69 9.10 53.52
CA GLY A 63 -59.27 10.40 54.01
C GLY A 63 -58.80 11.32 52.87
N SER A 64 -59.05 12.63 53.01
CA SER A 64 -58.63 13.64 52.03
C SER A 64 -58.02 14.86 52.72
N GLN A 65 -56.77 15.19 52.41
CA GLN A 65 -56.18 16.49 52.76
C GLN A 65 -56.21 17.41 51.54
N ASN A 66 -56.66 18.65 51.72
CA ASN A 66 -56.85 19.65 50.67
C ASN A 66 -56.08 20.91 51.01
N ILE A 67 -54.97 21.16 50.32
CA ILE A 67 -54.13 22.34 50.51
C ILE A 67 -54.56 23.43 49.55
N SER A 68 -55.13 24.50 50.09
CA SER A 68 -55.60 25.66 49.32
C SER A 68 -54.47 26.67 49.10
N SER A 69 -54.75 27.71 48.30
CA SER A 69 -53.79 28.78 48.02
C SER A 69 -53.21 29.41 49.30
N GLY A 70 -51.89 29.42 49.41
CA GLY A 70 -51.13 29.92 50.57
C GLY A 70 -51.06 28.97 51.77
N GLY A 71 -51.65 27.78 51.71
CA GLY A 71 -51.51 26.74 52.73
C GLY A 71 -50.27 25.86 52.51
N LEU A 72 -49.76 25.24 53.57
CA LEU A 72 -48.59 24.37 53.54
C LEU A 72 -48.84 23.05 54.27
N SER A 73 -48.49 21.92 53.64
CA SER A 73 -48.38 20.62 54.32
C SER A 73 -46.93 20.13 54.33
N VAL A 74 -46.47 19.61 55.47
CA VAL A 74 -45.12 19.10 55.65
C VAL A 74 -45.17 17.68 56.19
N SER A 75 -44.41 16.76 55.61
CA SER A 75 -44.29 15.39 56.13
C SER A 75 -45.59 14.58 56.19
N ALA A 76 -46.54 14.85 55.28
CA ALA A 76 -47.74 14.03 55.18
C ALA A 76 -47.43 12.65 54.56
N ALA A 77 -48.03 11.60 55.14
CA ALA A 77 -47.96 10.23 54.66
C ALA A 77 -49.32 9.80 54.11
N VAL A 78 -49.38 9.45 52.83
CA VAL A 78 -50.58 9.02 52.12
C VAL A 78 -50.56 7.49 51.97
N TYR A 79 -51.50 6.81 52.61
CA TYR A 79 -51.65 5.36 52.60
C TYR A 79 -52.80 4.90 51.69
N ALA A 80 -53.02 3.58 51.62
CA ALA A 80 -54.04 2.94 50.79
C ALA A 80 -55.42 3.62 50.90
N GLY A 81 -55.90 4.17 49.79
CA GLY A 81 -57.19 4.85 49.66
C GLY A 81 -57.24 6.27 50.23
N GLY A 82 -56.12 6.81 50.71
CA GLY A 82 -55.99 8.21 51.11
C GLY A 82 -55.64 9.12 49.93
N MET A 83 -56.03 10.39 50.02
CA MET A 83 -55.79 11.40 48.98
C MET A 83 -55.22 12.69 49.55
N LEU A 84 -54.12 13.17 48.98
CA LEU A 84 -53.60 14.52 49.22
C LEU A 84 -53.74 15.35 47.95
N ASN A 85 -54.45 16.48 48.04
CA ASN A 85 -54.65 17.43 46.95
C ASN A 85 -53.91 18.74 47.25
N VAL A 86 -52.92 19.08 46.43
CA VAL A 86 -52.24 20.37 46.44
C VAL A 86 -52.85 21.23 45.34
N TYR A 87 -53.78 22.13 45.69
CA TYR A 87 -54.41 23.00 44.69
C TYR A 87 -53.49 24.16 44.29
N SER A 88 -53.86 24.87 43.22
CA SER A 88 -53.10 26.02 42.72
C SER A 88 -52.81 27.05 43.82
N GLY A 89 -51.53 27.41 43.96
CA GLY A 89 -51.01 28.30 45.00
C GLY A 89 -50.84 27.66 46.39
N GLY A 90 -51.23 26.40 46.59
CA GLY A 90 -50.90 25.62 47.79
C GLY A 90 -49.51 24.98 47.67
N ALA A 91 -48.89 24.67 48.82
CA ALA A 91 -47.56 24.10 48.88
C ALA A 91 -47.48 22.82 49.71
N ALA A 92 -46.57 21.91 49.36
CA ALA A 92 -46.25 20.74 50.18
C ALA A 92 -44.76 20.37 50.14
N SER A 93 -44.27 19.62 51.13
CA SER A 93 -42.87 19.15 51.19
C SER A 93 -42.70 17.88 52.03
N PHE A 94 -41.65 17.11 51.74
CA PHE A 94 -41.24 15.89 52.46
C PHE A 94 -42.34 14.83 52.53
N LEU A 95 -43.00 14.55 51.41
CA LEU A 95 -44.18 13.67 51.37
C LEU A 95 -43.80 12.20 51.22
N THR A 96 -44.63 11.32 51.75
CA THR A 96 -44.57 9.88 51.48
C THR A 96 -45.87 9.40 50.86
N VAL A 97 -45.81 8.77 49.68
CA VAL A 97 -46.95 8.14 49.02
C VAL A 97 -46.77 6.63 49.02
N SER A 98 -47.47 5.97 49.94
CA SER A 98 -47.44 4.51 50.14
C SER A 98 -48.39 3.79 49.17
N SER A 99 -48.34 2.46 49.18
CA SER A 99 -49.18 1.60 48.34
C SER A 99 -50.66 1.96 48.40
N GLY A 100 -51.23 2.32 47.24
CA GLY A 100 -52.63 2.69 47.06
C GLY A 100 -53.00 4.10 47.52
N GLY A 101 -52.04 4.91 47.95
CA GLY A 101 -52.23 6.34 48.22
C GLY A 101 -52.08 7.20 46.96
N THR A 102 -52.77 8.35 46.92
CA THR A 102 -52.73 9.28 45.79
C THR A 102 -52.38 10.70 46.21
N LEU A 103 -51.39 11.29 45.54
CA LEU A 103 -51.03 12.71 45.62
C LEU A 103 -51.40 13.41 44.29
N ASN A 104 -52.23 14.43 44.33
CA ASN A 104 -52.56 15.27 43.18
C ASN A 104 -51.94 16.66 43.35
N VAL A 105 -51.14 17.10 42.38
CA VAL A 105 -50.38 18.36 42.42
C VAL A 105 -50.82 19.30 41.30
N ALA A 106 -51.55 20.34 41.65
CA ALA A 106 -51.84 21.51 40.80
C ALA A 106 -51.21 22.81 41.36
N GLY A 107 -50.65 22.76 42.57
CA GLY A 107 -49.83 23.79 43.20
C GLY A 107 -48.34 23.46 43.12
N THR A 108 -47.62 23.59 44.23
CA THR A 108 -46.16 23.35 44.25
C THR A 108 -45.77 22.34 45.34
N VAL A 109 -44.98 21.34 44.97
CA VAL A 109 -44.25 20.51 45.91
C VAL A 109 -42.78 20.94 45.84
N THR A 110 -42.26 21.48 46.94
CA THR A 110 -40.97 22.20 46.93
C THR A 110 -39.76 21.33 47.29
N SER A 111 -39.99 20.13 47.81
CA SER A 111 -38.94 19.18 48.18
C SER A 111 -39.51 17.78 48.42
N HIS A 112 -38.76 16.76 47.99
CA HIS A 112 -38.81 15.35 48.37
C HIS A 112 -40.21 14.72 48.44
N VAL A 113 -40.52 13.87 47.46
CA VAL A 113 -41.62 12.91 47.52
C VAL A 113 -41.06 11.50 47.39
N GLU A 114 -41.31 10.63 48.36
CA GLU A 114 -41.01 9.20 48.23
C GLU A 114 -42.27 8.43 47.81
N VAL A 115 -42.22 7.81 46.63
CA VAL A 115 -43.35 7.08 46.02
C VAL A 115 -43.06 5.58 46.04
N PHE A 116 -43.71 4.85 46.94
CA PHE A 116 -43.55 3.41 47.10
C PHE A 116 -44.44 2.60 46.15
N SER A 117 -44.24 1.28 46.14
CA SER A 117 -45.02 0.29 45.37
C SER A 117 -46.51 0.62 45.31
N SER A 118 -47.06 0.83 44.12
CA SER A 118 -48.48 1.14 43.89
C SER A 118 -49.00 2.47 44.48
N GLY A 119 -48.12 3.36 44.96
CA GLY A 119 -48.45 4.77 45.19
C GLY A 119 -48.56 5.53 43.87
N LEU A 120 -49.40 6.57 43.83
CA LEU A 120 -49.62 7.39 42.64
C LEU A 120 -49.43 8.87 42.94
N VAL A 121 -48.58 9.53 42.16
CA VAL A 121 -48.48 11.00 42.11
C VAL A 121 -48.98 11.46 40.74
N VAL A 122 -49.85 12.47 40.71
CA VAL A 122 -50.32 13.11 39.48
C VAL A 122 -49.98 14.59 39.53
N ILE A 123 -49.10 15.03 38.62
CA ILE A 123 -48.74 16.44 38.45
C ILE A 123 -49.57 17.00 37.29
N ALA A 124 -50.54 17.82 37.64
CA ALA A 124 -51.51 18.41 36.73
C ALA A 124 -51.00 19.71 36.09
N SER A 125 -51.79 20.29 35.19
CA SER A 125 -51.49 21.59 34.58
C SER A 125 -51.24 22.68 35.62
N GLY A 126 -50.10 23.37 35.52
CA GLY A 126 -49.65 24.38 36.47
C GLY A 126 -49.03 23.82 37.76
N GLY A 127 -49.07 22.50 37.95
CA GLY A 127 -48.40 21.80 39.03
C GLY A 127 -46.89 21.73 38.83
N ILE A 128 -46.14 21.96 39.90
CA ILE A 128 -44.68 21.87 39.90
C ILE A 128 -44.25 20.98 41.06
N GLU A 129 -43.48 19.95 40.77
CA GLU A 129 -42.74 19.17 41.76
C GLU A 129 -41.23 19.33 41.51
N THR A 130 -40.50 19.73 42.55
CA THR A 130 -39.08 20.06 42.46
C THR A 130 -38.36 19.75 43.77
N GLY A 131 -37.04 19.93 43.79
CA GLY A 131 -36.17 19.64 44.91
C GLY A 131 -34.74 20.12 44.69
N THR A 132 -33.79 19.44 45.32
CA THR A 132 -32.35 19.68 45.16
C THR A 132 -31.62 18.35 44.90
N PRO A 133 -30.54 18.32 44.09
CA PRO A 133 -29.80 17.09 43.81
C PRO A 133 -29.28 16.41 45.08
N GLY A 134 -29.44 15.09 45.18
CA GLY A 134 -28.87 14.23 46.21
C GLY A 134 -29.49 14.31 47.62
N SER A 135 -30.06 15.44 48.05
CA SER A 135 -30.63 15.61 49.39
C SER A 135 -32.16 15.70 49.44
N ASP A 136 -32.81 16.21 48.39
CA ASP A 136 -34.26 16.50 48.39
C ASP A 136 -34.99 16.01 47.13
N GLU A 137 -34.43 15.03 46.43
CA GLU A 137 -35.02 14.49 45.21
C GLU A 137 -36.32 13.73 45.46
N THR A 138 -37.22 13.76 44.48
CA THR A 138 -38.34 12.82 44.40
C THR A 138 -37.81 11.43 44.07
N ILE A 139 -38.17 10.42 44.87
CA ILE A 139 -37.73 9.04 44.71
C ILE A 139 -38.92 8.18 44.33
N VAL A 140 -38.89 7.60 43.13
CA VAL A 140 -39.94 6.72 42.61
C VAL A 140 -39.47 5.27 42.69
N SER A 141 -39.93 4.53 43.70
CA SER A 141 -39.47 3.17 44.02
C SER A 141 -40.65 2.20 44.14
N GLY A 142 -41.13 1.71 42.99
CA GLY A 142 -42.30 0.82 42.88
C GLY A 142 -43.62 1.53 42.54
N GLY A 143 -43.67 2.84 42.74
CA GLY A 143 -44.86 3.66 42.45
C GLY A 143 -44.85 4.31 41.08
N THR A 144 -45.88 5.10 40.80
CA THR A 144 -46.04 5.83 39.54
C THR A 144 -46.13 7.33 39.77
N VAL A 145 -45.36 8.11 39.01
CA VAL A 145 -45.53 9.56 38.88
C VAL A 145 -46.01 9.87 37.46
N SER A 146 -47.16 10.52 37.33
CA SER A 146 -47.74 10.93 36.06
C SER A 146 -47.72 12.45 35.94
N VAL A 147 -46.85 12.97 35.06
CA VAL A 147 -46.78 14.38 34.71
C VAL A 147 -47.65 14.61 33.48
N THR A 148 -48.78 15.28 33.67
CA THR A 148 -49.73 15.55 32.59
C THR A 148 -49.42 16.88 31.90
N SER A 149 -50.15 17.20 30.83
CA SER A 149 -49.92 18.41 30.03
C SER A 149 -49.89 19.70 30.88
N GLY A 150 -48.81 20.47 30.77
CA GLY A 150 -48.56 21.69 31.53
C GLY A 150 -48.06 21.47 32.96
N GLY A 151 -47.82 20.23 33.40
CA GLY A 151 -47.14 19.91 34.65
C GLY A 151 -45.61 19.89 34.49
N GLN A 152 -44.89 20.12 35.60
CA GLN A 152 -43.43 20.12 35.65
C GLN A 152 -42.88 19.24 36.77
N LEU A 153 -41.87 18.44 36.47
CA LEU A 153 -41.15 17.60 37.44
C LEU A 153 -39.63 17.77 37.28
N SER A 154 -38.92 17.99 38.38
CA SER A 154 -37.46 18.14 38.37
C SER A 154 -36.81 17.55 39.61
N TYR A 155 -35.52 17.21 39.51
CA TYR A 155 -34.75 16.61 40.61
C TYR A 155 -35.39 15.33 41.12
N PHE A 156 -35.49 14.31 40.26
CA PHE A 156 -36.10 13.03 40.62
C PHE A 156 -35.26 11.83 40.20
N THR A 157 -35.36 10.73 40.95
CA THR A 157 -34.73 9.46 40.63
C THR A 157 -35.77 8.35 40.54
N VAL A 158 -35.78 7.62 39.42
CA VAL A 158 -36.60 6.43 39.19
C VAL A 158 -35.80 5.18 39.51
N ARG A 159 -36.26 4.37 40.47
CA ARG A 159 -35.60 3.14 40.94
C ARG A 159 -36.42 1.91 40.57
N SER A 160 -35.95 0.74 41.02
CA SER A 160 -36.58 -0.56 40.75
C SER A 160 -38.09 -0.55 40.96
N GLY A 161 -38.84 -0.86 39.88
CA GLY A 161 -40.30 -0.91 39.84
C GLY A 161 -40.99 0.46 39.78
N GLY A 162 -40.23 1.56 39.85
CA GLY A 162 -40.74 2.91 39.68
C GLY A 162 -41.05 3.21 38.21
N LEU A 163 -42.13 3.95 37.99
CA LEU A 163 -42.55 4.44 36.68
C LEU A 163 -42.77 5.94 36.72
N VAL A 164 -42.15 6.67 35.80
CA VAL A 164 -42.50 8.07 35.52
C VAL A 164 -43.06 8.16 34.11
N THR A 165 -44.18 8.84 33.94
CA THR A 165 -44.77 9.15 32.63
C THR A 165 -44.89 10.66 32.47
N ALA A 166 -44.31 11.22 31.42
CA ALA A 166 -44.43 12.63 31.07
C ALA A 166 -45.22 12.76 29.76
N ASP A 167 -46.47 13.20 29.85
CA ASP A 167 -47.39 13.30 28.72
C ASP A 167 -47.02 14.47 27.79
N PHE A 168 -47.65 14.51 26.61
CA PHE A 168 -47.49 15.63 25.69
C PHE A 168 -47.79 16.99 26.35
N GLY A 169 -46.82 17.91 26.28
CA GLY A 169 -46.88 19.22 26.93
C GLY A 169 -46.42 19.25 28.40
N ALA A 170 -46.04 18.11 28.98
CA ALA A 170 -45.31 18.07 30.25
C ALA A 170 -43.84 18.48 30.05
N THR A 171 -43.20 18.99 31.11
CA THR A 171 -41.75 19.31 31.11
C THR A 171 -41.05 18.59 32.25
N ILE A 172 -39.95 17.90 31.96
CA ILE A 172 -39.10 17.27 32.96
C ILE A 172 -37.62 17.63 32.76
N HIS A 173 -36.82 17.65 33.82
CA HIS A 173 -35.37 17.86 33.75
C HIS A 173 -34.69 17.44 35.07
N ASP A 174 -33.35 17.37 35.08
CA ASP A 174 -32.55 17.04 36.26
C ASP A 174 -32.97 15.70 36.90
N PHE A 175 -32.78 14.57 36.20
CA PHE A 175 -33.25 13.27 36.69
C PHE A 175 -32.28 12.11 36.50
N GLY A 176 -32.48 11.05 37.28
CA GLY A 176 -31.80 9.77 37.14
C GLY A 176 -32.77 8.61 36.92
N VAL A 177 -32.50 7.73 35.95
CA VAL A 177 -33.24 6.46 35.80
C VAL A 177 -32.29 5.31 36.12
N SER A 178 -32.49 4.69 37.28
CA SER A 178 -31.65 3.62 37.82
C SER A 178 -32.19 2.22 37.51
N SER A 179 -31.45 1.19 37.92
CA SER A 179 -31.79 -0.22 37.70
C SER A 179 -33.26 -0.54 38.02
N GLY A 180 -33.99 -1.06 37.02
CA GLY A 180 -35.39 -1.45 37.12
C GLY A 180 -36.40 -0.29 37.12
N GLY A 181 -35.93 0.97 37.00
CA GLY A 181 -36.77 2.15 36.81
C GLY A 181 -37.09 2.39 35.34
N ILE A 182 -38.28 2.93 35.08
CA ILE A 182 -38.77 3.24 33.73
C ILE A 182 -39.26 4.68 33.65
N LEU A 183 -38.80 5.41 32.64
CA LEU A 183 -39.33 6.71 32.23
C LEU A 183 -39.98 6.58 30.85
N ASN A 184 -41.23 7.00 30.70
CA ASN A 184 -41.90 7.16 29.42
C ASN A 184 -42.09 8.65 29.13
N LEU A 185 -41.49 9.13 28.05
CA LEU A 185 -41.46 10.53 27.66
C LEU A 185 -42.28 10.77 26.38
N ALA A 186 -43.41 11.44 26.50
CA ALA A 186 -44.17 12.05 25.38
C ALA A 186 -44.12 13.59 25.42
N GLY A 187 -43.63 14.17 26.52
CA GLY A 187 -43.40 15.60 26.71
C GLY A 187 -41.96 16.03 26.38
N SER A 188 -41.50 17.11 27.02
CA SER A 188 -40.14 17.63 26.82
C SER A 188 -39.24 17.30 28.00
N GLN A 189 -38.07 16.74 27.70
CA GLN A 189 -36.92 16.71 28.60
C GLN A 189 -35.90 17.74 28.14
N THR A 190 -35.50 18.65 29.04
CA THR A 190 -34.74 19.83 28.63
C THR A 190 -33.26 19.81 29.01
N SER A 191 -32.84 19.08 30.06
CA SER A 191 -31.41 18.98 30.44
C SER A 191 -31.11 18.00 31.58
N ASN A 192 -29.81 17.73 31.78
CA ASN A 192 -29.19 17.17 32.98
C ASN A 192 -29.80 15.85 33.44
N SER A 193 -29.87 14.87 32.54
CA SER A 193 -30.49 13.59 32.87
C SER A 193 -29.54 12.44 32.59
N GLU A 194 -29.63 11.38 33.38
CA GLU A 194 -28.80 10.19 33.21
C GLU A 194 -29.61 8.90 33.33
N VAL A 195 -29.49 8.02 32.32
CA VAL A 195 -30.04 6.67 32.35
C VAL A 195 -28.94 5.69 32.74
N PHE A 196 -28.92 5.30 34.00
CA PHE A 196 -27.91 4.40 34.57
C PHE A 196 -28.17 2.94 34.21
N SER A 197 -27.20 2.08 34.55
CA SER A 197 -27.26 0.64 34.28
C SER A 197 -28.54 -0.02 34.78
N GLY A 198 -29.24 -0.69 33.86
CA GLY A 198 -30.52 -1.35 34.08
C GLY A 198 -31.74 -0.42 34.13
N GLY A 199 -31.57 0.90 34.00
CA GLY A 199 -32.66 1.86 33.80
C GLY A 199 -33.11 1.90 32.35
N THR A 200 -34.38 2.28 32.13
CA THR A 200 -34.97 2.41 30.79
C THR A 200 -35.65 3.76 30.58
N GLU A 201 -35.30 4.45 29.51
CA GLU A 201 -36.02 5.60 29.01
C GLU A 201 -36.67 5.29 27.66
N ASN A 202 -37.97 5.57 27.53
CA ASN A 202 -38.74 5.41 26.30
C ASN A 202 -39.20 6.79 25.81
N VAL A 203 -38.60 7.28 24.74
CA VAL A 203 -39.02 8.50 24.05
C VAL A 203 -40.10 8.12 23.03
N THR A 204 -41.34 8.51 23.31
CA THR A 204 -42.55 8.15 22.54
C THR A 204 -43.02 9.31 21.66
N SER A 205 -44.12 9.12 20.92
CA SER A 205 -44.64 10.12 19.99
C SER A 205 -44.88 11.49 20.64
N GLY A 206 -44.24 12.53 20.10
CA GLY A 206 -44.27 13.90 20.63
C GLY A 206 -43.21 14.18 21.70
N GLY A 207 -42.53 13.14 22.18
CA GLY A 207 -41.42 13.23 23.11
C GLY A 207 -40.18 13.86 22.48
N ASN A 208 -39.54 14.75 23.22
CA ASN A 208 -38.29 15.41 22.83
C ASN A 208 -37.30 15.37 24.00
N ALA A 209 -36.30 14.49 23.90
CA ALA A 209 -35.23 14.34 24.88
C ALA A 209 -33.96 15.08 24.43
N GLN A 210 -33.48 16.02 25.25
CA GLN A 210 -32.32 16.84 24.91
C GLN A 210 -31.29 16.86 26.04
N SER A 211 -30.01 16.83 25.67
CA SER A 211 -28.87 17.08 26.57
C SER A 211 -28.82 16.14 27.78
N PHE A 212 -28.53 14.86 27.53
CA PHE A 212 -28.54 13.80 28.54
C PHE A 212 -27.53 12.69 28.25
N ASP A 213 -27.29 11.82 29.21
CA ASP A 213 -26.36 10.68 29.07
C ASP A 213 -27.04 9.34 29.37
N VAL A 214 -26.53 8.27 28.75
CA VAL A 214 -26.95 6.88 28.98
C VAL A 214 -25.72 6.08 29.41
N SER A 215 -25.61 5.81 30.71
CA SER A 215 -24.47 5.15 31.35
C SER A 215 -24.81 3.71 31.74
N GLY A 216 -24.77 2.81 30.77
CA GLY A 216 -25.10 1.39 30.90
C GLY A 216 -26.60 1.08 30.84
N GLY A 217 -27.45 2.10 30.73
CA GLY A 217 -28.90 1.98 30.62
C GLY A 217 -29.40 1.65 29.21
N THR A 218 -30.72 1.69 29.03
CA THR A 218 -31.39 1.52 27.73
C THR A 218 -32.18 2.76 27.36
N LEU A 219 -31.91 3.32 26.18
CA LEU A 219 -32.71 4.36 25.55
C LEU A 219 -33.45 3.77 24.35
N ASN A 220 -34.78 3.88 24.36
CA ASN A 220 -35.65 3.52 23.25
C ASN A 220 -36.26 4.78 22.65
N VAL A 221 -36.04 5.02 21.36
CA VAL A 221 -36.66 6.11 20.61
C VAL A 221 -37.70 5.50 19.68
N LEU A 222 -38.97 5.67 20.02
CA LEU A 222 -40.11 5.08 19.32
C LEU A 222 -40.62 6.02 18.22
N SER A 223 -41.60 5.55 17.43
CA SER A 223 -42.22 6.32 16.35
C SER A 223 -42.68 7.71 16.83
N GLY A 224 -42.20 8.76 16.17
CA GLY A 224 -42.52 10.15 16.49
C GLY A 224 -41.80 10.74 17.71
N GLY A 225 -40.88 9.99 18.33
CA GLY A 225 -39.98 10.48 19.37
C GLY A 225 -38.69 11.06 18.77
N ASN A 226 -38.15 12.09 19.42
CA ASN A 226 -36.86 12.71 19.07
C ASN A 226 -35.89 12.69 20.26
N ALA A 227 -34.67 12.20 20.05
CA ALA A 227 -33.59 12.27 21.04
C ALA A 227 -32.37 12.98 20.43
N GLN A 228 -31.84 13.98 21.14
CA GLN A 228 -30.78 14.82 20.61
C GLN A 228 -29.72 15.20 21.65
N SER A 229 -28.48 15.34 21.20
CA SER A 229 -27.34 15.78 22.03
C SER A 229 -27.11 14.87 23.23
N PHE A 230 -26.74 13.61 22.99
CA PHE A 230 -26.55 12.63 24.07
C PHE A 230 -25.35 11.70 23.85
N THR A 231 -24.85 11.12 24.95
CA THR A 231 -23.81 10.08 24.89
C THR A 231 -24.35 8.76 25.42
N VAL A 232 -24.01 7.66 24.75
CA VAL A 232 -24.25 6.30 25.27
C VAL A 232 -22.92 5.65 25.61
N SER A 233 -22.75 5.18 26.84
CA SER A 233 -21.55 4.52 27.35
C SER A 233 -21.93 3.19 28.00
N GLY A 234 -21.45 2.06 27.47
CA GLY A 234 -21.75 0.71 27.98
C GLY A 234 -23.22 0.25 27.91
N GLY A 235 -24.13 1.08 27.39
CA GLY A 235 -25.58 0.83 27.32
C GLY A 235 -26.10 0.55 25.91
N SER A 236 -27.43 0.59 25.76
CA SER A 236 -28.12 0.34 24.49
C SER A 236 -28.92 1.54 24.00
N LEU A 237 -28.78 1.88 22.72
CA LEU A 237 -29.66 2.78 21.98
C LEU A 237 -30.50 1.98 20.98
N ASN A 238 -31.83 2.08 21.06
CA ASN A 238 -32.74 1.46 20.10
C ASN A 238 -33.59 2.54 19.43
N VAL A 239 -33.35 2.83 18.14
CA VAL A 239 -34.19 3.75 17.36
C VAL A 239 -35.10 2.92 16.49
N LEU A 240 -36.40 2.94 16.80
CA LEU A 240 -37.43 2.17 16.11
C LEU A 240 -37.96 2.94 14.91
N SER A 241 -38.74 2.26 14.06
CA SER A 241 -39.33 2.86 12.85
C SER A 241 -40.08 4.16 13.17
N GLY A 242 -39.78 5.23 12.43
CA GLY A 242 -40.34 6.57 12.65
C GLY A 242 -39.71 7.37 13.81
N GLY A 243 -38.73 6.82 14.53
CA GLY A 243 -37.94 7.54 15.53
C GLY A 243 -36.79 8.33 14.91
N LEU A 244 -36.38 9.41 15.58
CA LEU A 244 -35.27 10.29 15.18
C LEU A 244 -34.22 10.38 16.29
N SER A 245 -32.94 10.25 15.94
CA SER A 245 -31.85 10.59 16.85
C SER A 245 -30.73 11.37 16.16
N GLU A 246 -30.27 12.44 16.82
CA GLU A 246 -29.30 13.38 16.26
C GLU A 246 -28.24 13.82 17.28
N PHE A 247 -27.05 14.21 16.80
CA PHE A 247 -25.97 14.73 17.66
C PHE A 247 -25.57 13.79 18.80
N PHE A 248 -25.41 12.50 18.52
CA PHE A 248 -25.09 11.52 19.57
C PHE A 248 -23.70 10.87 19.42
N THR A 249 -23.16 10.42 20.55
CA THR A 249 -21.91 9.65 20.59
C THR A 249 -22.13 8.28 21.21
N LEU A 250 -21.73 7.22 20.50
CA LEU A 250 -21.60 5.88 21.08
C LEU A 250 -20.16 5.70 21.57
N SER A 251 -20.00 5.51 22.86
CA SER A 251 -18.71 5.29 23.54
C SER A 251 -18.43 3.79 23.74
N SER A 252 -17.26 3.46 24.27
CA SER A 252 -16.83 2.07 24.45
C SER A 252 -17.89 1.20 25.15
N GLY A 253 -18.16 0.03 24.59
CA GLY A 253 -19.16 -0.91 25.10
C GLY A 253 -20.61 -0.55 24.81
N ALA A 254 -20.89 0.61 24.18
CA ALA A 254 -22.24 0.94 23.74
C ALA A 254 -22.63 0.14 22.50
N ALA A 255 -23.90 -0.29 22.47
CA ALA A 255 -24.52 -0.93 21.31
C ALA A 255 -25.71 -0.09 20.85
N ALA A 256 -25.87 0.04 19.53
CA ALA A 256 -27.03 0.72 18.96
C ALA A 256 -27.69 -0.11 17.86
N GLY A 257 -29.02 -0.11 17.84
CA GLY A 257 -29.84 -0.73 16.81
C GLY A 257 -30.78 0.30 16.18
N ILE A 258 -30.64 0.54 14.89
CA ILE A 258 -31.45 1.49 14.12
C ILE A 258 -32.34 0.69 13.17
N ALA A 259 -33.64 0.64 13.45
CA ALA A 259 -34.59 -0.16 12.69
C ALA A 259 -34.89 0.43 11.30
N ALA A 260 -35.44 -0.39 10.41
CA ALA A 260 -35.92 0.07 9.12
C ALA A 260 -36.98 1.18 9.26
N GLY A 261 -36.83 2.25 8.49
CA GLY A 261 -37.67 3.45 8.57
C GLY A 261 -37.37 4.37 9.76
N ALA A 262 -36.33 4.09 10.56
CA ALA A 262 -35.74 5.05 11.48
C ALA A 262 -34.71 5.93 10.78
N THR A 263 -34.50 7.13 11.30
CA THR A 263 -33.50 8.07 10.78
C THR A 263 -32.55 8.49 11.89
N VAL A 264 -31.26 8.50 11.58
CA VAL A 264 -30.24 9.08 12.45
C VAL A 264 -29.31 9.98 11.65
N HIS A 265 -28.77 11.02 12.28
CA HIS A 265 -27.75 11.84 11.63
C HIS A 265 -26.85 12.54 12.66
N ASP A 266 -25.68 13.02 12.20
CA ASP A 266 -24.71 13.77 13.01
C ASP A 266 -24.25 12.99 14.25
N PHE A 267 -23.60 11.84 14.05
CA PHE A 267 -23.17 10.99 15.16
C PHE A 267 -21.73 10.50 15.06
N THR A 268 -21.19 10.11 16.21
CA THR A 268 -19.88 9.49 16.34
C THR A 268 -20.00 8.08 16.92
N VAL A 269 -19.34 7.11 16.30
CA VAL A 269 -19.13 5.76 16.87
C VAL A 269 -17.67 5.66 17.28
N SER A 270 -17.44 5.61 18.59
CA SER A 270 -16.10 5.59 19.17
C SER A 270 -15.53 4.17 19.29
N SER A 271 -14.25 4.07 19.63
CA SER A 271 -13.55 2.79 19.78
C SER A 271 -14.28 1.83 20.74
N GLY A 272 -14.51 0.60 20.29
CA GLY A 272 -15.22 -0.43 21.07
C GLY A 272 -16.75 -0.29 21.11
N ALA A 273 -17.33 0.66 20.39
CA ALA A 273 -18.78 0.76 20.19
C ALA A 273 -19.23 0.03 18.92
N THR A 274 -20.46 -0.47 18.91
CA THR A 274 -21.08 -1.14 17.75
C THR A 274 -22.43 -0.52 17.39
N LEU A 275 -22.63 -0.20 16.11
CA LEU A 275 -23.89 0.27 15.56
C LEU A 275 -24.41 -0.70 14.49
N ASN A 276 -25.64 -1.19 14.64
CA ASN A 276 -26.34 -2.00 13.65
C ASN A 276 -27.43 -1.14 12.98
N LEU A 277 -27.34 -0.98 11.66
CA LEU A 277 -28.13 -0.07 10.85
C LEU A 277 -28.98 -0.83 9.83
N LEU A 278 -30.30 -0.80 10.02
CA LEU A 278 -31.33 -1.14 9.03
C LEU A 278 -32.08 0.11 8.53
N GLY A 279 -31.96 1.24 9.23
CA GLY A 279 -32.54 2.54 8.86
C GLY A 279 -31.60 3.40 8.00
N THR A 280 -31.87 4.71 7.99
CA THR A 280 -31.14 5.66 7.12
C THR A 280 -30.28 6.62 7.93
N VAL A 281 -29.07 6.86 7.43
CA VAL A 281 -28.16 7.92 7.84
C VAL A 281 -28.13 9.00 6.75
N THR A 282 -28.33 10.27 7.09
CA THR A 282 -28.47 11.37 6.09
C THR A 282 -27.52 12.56 6.25
N SER A 283 -26.66 12.59 7.27
CA SER A 283 -25.72 13.70 7.51
C SER A 283 -24.36 13.19 8.00
N SER A 284 -23.59 14.06 8.67
CA SER A 284 -22.21 13.80 9.07
C SER A 284 -22.07 12.59 9.98
N VAL A 285 -21.10 11.74 9.73
CA VAL A 285 -20.82 10.57 10.57
C VAL A 285 -19.34 10.37 10.72
N PHE A 286 -18.90 10.10 11.95
CA PHE A 286 -17.53 9.70 12.23
C PHE A 286 -17.46 8.31 12.87
N ILE A 287 -16.84 7.35 12.18
CA ILE A 287 -16.59 6.00 12.70
C ILE A 287 -15.12 5.91 13.09
N ALA A 288 -14.81 6.02 14.38
CA ALA A 288 -13.45 6.06 14.90
C ALA A 288 -12.73 4.71 14.83
N GLY A 289 -11.39 4.72 14.97
CA GLY A 289 -10.59 3.49 15.02
C GLY A 289 -11.05 2.51 16.11
N GLY A 290 -11.27 1.25 15.73
CA GLY A 290 -11.81 0.20 16.61
C GLY A 290 -13.33 0.24 16.82
N ALA A 291 -14.05 1.15 16.18
CA ALA A 291 -15.52 1.13 16.11
C ALA A 291 -16.02 0.18 15.01
N THR A 292 -17.24 -0.33 15.15
CA THR A 292 -17.90 -1.15 14.11
C THR A 292 -19.28 -0.62 13.77
N LEU A 293 -19.57 -0.44 12.48
CA LEU A 293 -20.89 -0.14 11.92
C LEU A 293 -21.31 -1.25 10.94
N ASN A 294 -22.39 -1.96 11.23
CA ASN A 294 -22.96 -2.97 10.36
C ASN A 294 -24.20 -2.42 9.65
N VAL A 295 -24.19 -2.39 8.33
CA VAL A 295 -25.31 -1.94 7.48
C VAL A 295 -25.94 -3.17 6.80
N SER A 296 -27.26 -3.32 6.95
CA SER A 296 -27.99 -4.49 6.45
C SER A 296 -29.41 -4.14 6.03
N GLY A 297 -30.07 -5.01 5.26
CA GLY A 297 -31.53 -5.03 5.10
C GLY A 297 -32.19 -3.68 4.78
N GLY A 298 -31.80 -3.02 3.68
CA GLY A 298 -32.34 -1.72 3.28
C GLY A 298 -31.73 -0.52 4.00
N GLY A 299 -30.79 -0.75 4.93
CA GLY A 299 -30.03 0.31 5.59
C GLY A 299 -29.18 1.12 4.62
N ALA A 300 -29.13 2.43 4.82
CA ALA A 300 -28.45 3.35 3.91
C ALA A 300 -27.58 4.35 4.66
N ILE A 301 -26.31 4.45 4.26
CA ILE A 301 -25.44 5.58 4.56
C ILE A 301 -25.48 6.52 3.37
N ASN A 302 -26.16 7.67 3.52
CA ASN A 302 -26.21 8.72 2.52
C ASN A 302 -25.50 9.96 3.05
N GLY A 303 -24.17 9.98 2.88
CA GLY A 303 -23.40 11.18 3.10
C GLY A 303 -23.68 12.26 2.05
N SER A 304 -22.94 13.35 2.15
CA SER A 304 -22.91 14.44 1.19
C SER A 304 -21.48 14.92 1.00
N SER A 305 -21.26 15.81 0.04
CA SER A 305 -19.99 16.53 -0.07
C SER A 305 -20.05 17.84 0.70
N ASP A 306 -18.97 18.16 1.43
CA ASP A 306 -18.78 19.46 2.05
C ASP A 306 -18.41 20.54 1.01
N SER A 307 -18.15 21.77 1.47
CA SER A 307 -17.76 22.89 0.61
C SER A 307 -16.42 22.70 -0.13
N ALA A 308 -15.58 21.77 0.33
CA ALA A 308 -14.33 21.39 -0.31
C ALA A 308 -14.50 20.20 -1.28
N GLY A 309 -15.72 19.63 -1.38
CA GLY A 309 -16.00 18.45 -2.17
C GLY A 309 -15.67 17.13 -1.46
N LEU A 310 -15.36 17.15 -0.16
CA LEU A 310 -15.00 15.97 0.61
C LEU A 310 -16.23 15.28 1.22
N PRO A 311 -16.26 13.95 1.34
CA PRO A 311 -17.34 13.23 2.01
C PRO A 311 -17.58 13.66 3.45
N THR A 312 -18.85 13.80 3.86
CA THR A 312 -19.24 14.09 5.26
C THR A 312 -19.27 12.87 6.18
N VAL A 313 -19.14 11.67 5.62
CA VAL A 313 -18.98 10.42 6.37
C VAL A 313 -17.53 9.98 6.32
N ASN A 314 -16.88 9.88 7.49
CA ASN A 314 -15.51 9.43 7.60
C ASN A 314 -15.40 8.12 8.40
N VAL A 315 -14.68 7.16 7.83
CA VAL A 315 -14.46 5.82 8.36
C VAL A 315 -12.98 5.60 8.66
N VAL A 316 -12.64 5.56 9.94
CA VAL A 316 -11.34 5.11 10.49
C VAL A 316 -11.47 3.75 11.19
N GLY A 317 -12.68 3.37 11.57
CA GLY A 317 -13.05 2.04 12.06
C GLY A 317 -13.50 1.09 10.95
N THR A 318 -14.42 0.17 11.26
CA THR A 318 -14.92 -0.82 10.30
C THR A 318 -16.39 -0.57 9.96
N VAL A 319 -16.70 -0.52 8.66
CA VAL A 319 -18.07 -0.54 8.14
C VAL A 319 -18.28 -1.83 7.35
N ASN A 320 -19.28 -2.63 7.74
CA ASN A 320 -19.66 -3.84 7.03
C ASN A 320 -21.02 -3.64 6.35
N ALA A 321 -21.07 -3.67 5.02
CA ALA A 321 -22.29 -3.57 4.25
C ALA A 321 -22.67 -4.94 3.66
N SER A 322 -23.87 -5.41 3.99
CA SER A 322 -24.42 -6.69 3.54
C SER A 322 -25.54 -6.51 2.51
N ALA A 323 -26.14 -7.61 2.03
CA ALA A 323 -27.15 -7.57 0.98
C ALA A 323 -28.27 -6.54 1.24
N GLY A 324 -28.54 -5.70 0.24
CA GLY A 324 -29.53 -4.63 0.31
C GLY A 324 -29.08 -3.36 1.03
N ALA A 325 -27.85 -3.30 1.56
CA ALA A 325 -27.28 -2.08 2.11
C ALA A 325 -26.78 -1.14 1.01
N SER A 326 -26.86 0.17 1.26
CA SER A 326 -26.32 1.22 0.39
C SER A 326 -25.36 2.12 1.15
N VAL A 327 -24.17 2.39 0.60
CA VAL A 327 -23.14 3.25 1.21
C VAL A 327 -22.66 4.28 0.21
N ASN A 328 -22.97 5.56 0.45
CA ASN A 328 -22.75 6.64 -0.50
C ASN A 328 -22.03 7.82 0.14
N HIS A 329 -21.11 8.46 -0.60
CA HIS A 329 -20.34 9.63 -0.17
C HIS A 329 -19.59 9.37 1.14
N VAL A 330 -18.61 8.47 1.09
CA VAL A 330 -17.81 8.06 2.25
C VAL A 330 -16.32 8.22 1.98
N ALA A 331 -15.59 8.76 2.96
CA ALA A 331 -14.14 8.71 3.03
C ALA A 331 -13.71 7.55 3.93
N VAL A 332 -12.81 6.70 3.42
CA VAL A 332 -12.17 5.62 4.18
C VAL A 332 -10.72 6.00 4.41
N ASP A 333 -10.36 6.28 5.65
CA ASP A 333 -9.10 6.91 6.06
C ASP A 333 -8.26 6.01 6.98
N SER A 334 -6.95 6.23 7.02
CA SER A 334 -6.02 5.74 8.05
C SER A 334 -5.93 4.22 8.20
N SER A 335 -6.75 3.61 9.05
CA SER A 335 -6.85 2.15 9.22
C SER A 335 -8.28 1.67 8.99
N GLY A 336 -9.12 2.53 8.42
CA GLY A 336 -10.52 2.29 8.18
C GLY A 336 -10.70 1.18 7.15
N ALA A 337 -11.75 0.39 7.34
CA ALA A 337 -12.12 -0.68 6.43
C ALA A 337 -13.60 -0.55 6.07
N LEU A 338 -13.90 -0.45 4.77
CA LEU A 338 -15.23 -0.64 4.23
C LEU A 338 -15.31 -2.03 3.59
N ASN A 339 -16.17 -2.90 4.10
CA ASN A 339 -16.37 -4.26 3.60
C ASN A 339 -17.73 -4.35 2.91
N LEU A 340 -17.74 -4.43 1.58
CA LEU A 340 -18.94 -4.61 0.77
C LEU A 340 -19.11 -6.09 0.38
N GLN A 341 -20.18 -6.70 0.87
CA GLN A 341 -20.56 -8.07 0.57
C GLN A 341 -21.62 -8.14 -0.54
N ALA A 342 -21.86 -9.35 -1.05
CA ALA A 342 -22.73 -9.59 -2.18
C ALA A 342 -24.13 -8.97 -2.00
N GLY A 343 -24.57 -8.23 -3.02
CA GLY A 343 -25.88 -7.57 -3.04
C GLY A 343 -25.95 -6.23 -2.30
N ALA A 344 -24.84 -5.74 -1.72
CA ALA A 344 -24.71 -4.34 -1.28
C ALA A 344 -24.36 -3.43 -2.47
N SER A 345 -24.54 -2.12 -2.33
CA SER A 345 -24.08 -1.12 -3.31
C SER A 345 -23.29 -0.01 -2.64
N ALA A 346 -22.25 0.49 -3.30
CA ALA A 346 -21.54 1.69 -2.87
C ALA A 346 -21.15 2.58 -4.05
N HIS A 347 -21.17 3.88 -3.80
CA HIS A 347 -20.89 4.91 -4.80
C HIS A 347 -20.31 6.17 -4.15
N ASP A 348 -19.44 6.88 -4.86
CA ASP A 348 -18.75 8.08 -4.37
C ASP A 348 -17.94 7.79 -3.10
N ILE A 349 -17.03 6.82 -3.22
CA ILE A 349 -16.15 6.42 -2.12
C ILE A 349 -14.76 6.94 -2.39
N ASN A 350 -14.21 7.69 -1.43
CA ASN A 350 -12.80 8.08 -1.44
C ASN A 350 -12.04 7.13 -0.51
N VAL A 351 -11.07 6.40 -1.06
CA VAL A 351 -10.18 5.52 -0.31
C VAL A 351 -8.82 6.20 -0.21
N ASN A 352 -8.56 6.73 0.98
CA ASN A 352 -7.42 7.62 1.25
C ASN A 352 -6.29 6.84 1.95
N ALA A 353 -5.24 7.54 2.37
CA ALA A 353 -4.04 6.95 2.95
C ALA A 353 -4.32 5.93 4.07
N GLY A 354 -3.96 4.66 3.80
CA GLY A 354 -4.12 3.51 4.70
C GLY A 354 -5.55 2.96 4.82
N GLY A 355 -6.55 3.63 4.24
CA GLY A 355 -7.90 3.11 4.11
C GLY A 355 -7.97 1.89 3.20
N GLN A 356 -8.87 0.96 3.54
CA GLN A 356 -9.09 -0.28 2.79
C GLN A 356 -10.56 -0.41 2.38
N PHE A 357 -10.78 -0.72 1.10
CA PHE A 357 -12.10 -1.02 0.56
C PHE A 357 -12.14 -2.44 -0.02
N ASN A 358 -12.87 -3.34 0.64
CA ASN A 358 -13.00 -4.72 0.23
C ASN A 358 -14.34 -4.93 -0.49
N LEU A 359 -14.29 -5.34 -1.76
CA LEU A 359 -15.45 -5.49 -2.64
C LEU A 359 -15.66 -6.96 -3.05
N ALA A 360 -16.80 -7.56 -2.69
CA ALA A 360 -17.17 -8.93 -3.08
C ALA A 360 -18.64 -9.04 -3.49
N GLY A 361 -18.92 -9.68 -4.63
CA GLY A 361 -20.29 -9.98 -5.10
C GLY A 361 -21.19 -8.76 -5.41
N SER A 362 -20.61 -7.57 -5.55
CA SER A 362 -21.31 -6.29 -5.67
C SER A 362 -20.69 -5.41 -6.75
N THR A 363 -21.47 -4.45 -7.25
CA THR A 363 -21.00 -3.46 -8.22
C THR A 363 -20.92 -2.09 -7.57
N THR A 364 -19.80 -1.40 -7.75
CA THR A 364 -19.56 -0.06 -7.22
C THR A 364 -19.46 0.96 -8.35
N SER A 365 -19.59 2.26 -8.05
CA SER A 365 -19.35 3.30 -9.04
C SER A 365 -18.74 4.57 -8.49
N ASN A 366 -17.84 5.20 -9.26
CA ASN A 366 -17.15 6.44 -8.89
C ASN A 366 -16.36 6.29 -7.58
N ILE A 367 -15.40 5.38 -7.60
CA ILE A 367 -14.48 5.14 -6.46
C ILE A 367 -13.18 5.87 -6.76
N ASN A 368 -12.69 6.68 -5.84
CA ASN A 368 -11.42 7.38 -5.98
C ASN A 368 -10.43 6.80 -4.98
N ILE A 369 -9.35 6.20 -5.47
CA ILE A 369 -8.28 5.63 -4.65
C ILE A 369 -7.07 6.56 -4.79
N HIS A 370 -6.61 7.14 -3.68
CA HIS A 370 -5.42 7.99 -3.66
C HIS A 370 -4.57 7.81 -2.41
N ASP A 371 -3.33 8.32 -2.45
CA ASP A 371 -2.42 8.45 -1.31
C ASP A 371 -2.13 7.15 -0.52
N ARG A 372 -1.94 6.01 -1.19
CA ARG A 372 -1.78 4.67 -0.55
C ARG A 372 -3.07 4.07 0.04
N GLY A 373 -4.24 4.52 -0.42
CA GLY A 373 -5.49 3.77 -0.25
C GLY A 373 -5.47 2.48 -1.07
N LEU A 374 -6.21 1.46 -0.60
CA LEU A 374 -6.29 0.14 -1.24
C LEU A 374 -7.75 -0.27 -1.47
N GLU A 375 -8.10 -0.59 -2.71
CA GLU A 375 -9.33 -1.34 -3.03
C GLU A 375 -8.96 -2.78 -3.40
N THR A 376 -9.69 -3.76 -2.88
CA THR A 376 -9.52 -5.19 -3.14
C THR A 376 -10.81 -5.75 -3.72
N VAL A 377 -10.79 -6.13 -5.00
CA VAL A 377 -11.94 -6.65 -5.75
C VAL A 377 -11.86 -8.16 -5.85
N SER A 378 -12.70 -8.83 -5.06
CA SER A 378 -12.79 -10.30 -4.97
C SER A 378 -13.89 -10.86 -5.87
N SER A 379 -14.11 -12.19 -5.81
CA SER A 379 -15.08 -12.90 -6.65
C SER A 379 -16.46 -12.26 -6.67
N GLY A 380 -16.99 -12.02 -7.87
CA GLY A 380 -18.28 -11.37 -8.11
C GLY A 380 -18.30 -9.86 -7.88
N GLY A 381 -17.21 -9.26 -7.40
CA GLY A 381 -17.05 -7.82 -7.27
C GLY A 381 -16.80 -7.17 -8.63
N VAL A 382 -17.40 -5.99 -8.86
CA VAL A 382 -17.23 -5.19 -10.08
C VAL A 382 -16.95 -3.74 -9.70
N ALA A 383 -15.69 -3.33 -9.81
CA ALA A 383 -15.25 -1.95 -9.66
C ALA A 383 -15.49 -1.19 -10.98
N ASN A 384 -16.50 -0.32 -11.04
CA ASN A 384 -16.89 0.34 -12.29
C ASN A 384 -16.69 1.87 -12.23
N GLY A 385 -15.80 2.41 -13.05
CA GLY A 385 -15.45 3.83 -12.99
C GLY A 385 -14.62 4.18 -11.76
N THR A 386 -13.73 3.28 -11.35
CA THR A 386 -12.73 3.56 -10.31
C THR A 386 -11.61 4.43 -10.90
N ASN A 387 -11.17 5.45 -10.17
CA ASN A 387 -10.00 6.27 -10.49
C ASN A 387 -8.89 5.96 -9.49
N VAL A 388 -7.71 5.56 -9.96
CA VAL A 388 -6.56 5.25 -9.11
C VAL A 388 -5.45 6.25 -9.38
N SER A 389 -5.00 6.96 -8.34
CA SER A 389 -4.01 8.03 -8.47
C SER A 389 -3.11 8.20 -7.24
N GLY A 390 -2.04 8.98 -7.33
CA GLY A 390 -1.26 9.43 -6.15
C GLY A 390 -0.68 8.29 -5.31
N GLY A 391 -0.33 7.15 -5.92
CA GLY A 391 0.13 5.95 -5.20
C GLY A 391 -0.98 5.11 -4.55
N GLY A 392 -2.25 5.33 -4.88
CA GLY A 392 -3.34 4.40 -4.58
C GLY A 392 -3.18 3.07 -5.32
N GLU A 393 -3.74 2.00 -4.76
CA GLU A 393 -3.61 0.63 -5.25
C GLU A 393 -4.98 -0.03 -5.42
N LEU A 394 -5.16 -0.74 -6.53
CA LEU A 394 -6.33 -1.57 -6.80
C LEU A 394 -5.90 -3.02 -7.07
N ASP A 395 -6.35 -3.94 -6.23
CA ASP A 395 -6.13 -5.37 -6.39
C ASP A 395 -7.35 -6.03 -7.05
N VAL A 396 -7.16 -6.68 -8.20
CA VAL A 396 -8.22 -7.42 -8.90
C VAL A 396 -7.93 -8.92 -8.85
N LEU A 397 -8.68 -9.62 -7.99
CA LEU A 397 -8.50 -11.03 -7.68
C LEU A 397 -9.32 -11.94 -8.61
N SER A 398 -9.18 -13.25 -8.43
CA SER A 398 -9.90 -14.26 -9.20
C SER A 398 -11.43 -14.07 -9.11
N GLY A 399 -12.08 -13.92 -10.27
CA GLY A 399 -13.52 -13.68 -10.37
C GLY A 399 -13.95 -12.23 -10.07
N GLY A 400 -13.02 -11.33 -9.76
CA GLY A 400 -13.26 -9.89 -9.69
C GLY A 400 -13.16 -9.23 -11.08
N SER A 401 -13.83 -8.10 -11.26
CA SER A 401 -13.82 -7.34 -12.52
C SER A 401 -13.60 -5.85 -12.26
N ALA A 402 -12.86 -5.18 -13.15
CA ALA A 402 -12.57 -3.75 -13.00
C ALA A 402 -12.66 -2.99 -14.34
N ASN A 403 -13.32 -1.82 -14.31
CA ASN A 403 -13.30 -0.76 -15.32
C ASN A 403 -12.76 0.51 -14.66
N VAL A 404 -11.54 0.91 -15.04
CA VAL A 404 -10.70 1.77 -14.19
C VAL A 404 -9.88 2.76 -15.02
N THR A 405 -9.72 3.97 -14.50
CA THR A 405 -8.73 4.92 -15.00
C THR A 405 -7.58 5.03 -14.00
N ILE A 406 -6.35 4.82 -14.47
CA ILE A 406 -5.12 4.85 -13.66
C ILE A 406 -4.25 6.02 -14.13
N VAL A 407 -3.93 6.93 -13.22
CA VAL A 407 -3.22 8.18 -13.51
C VAL A 407 -2.25 8.53 -12.40
N ASN A 408 -1.31 9.45 -12.65
CA ASN A 408 -0.47 10.11 -11.64
C ASN A 408 0.16 9.13 -10.62
N GLY A 409 0.73 8.02 -11.10
CA GLY A 409 1.38 7.02 -10.24
C GLY A 409 0.45 6.07 -9.49
N GLY A 410 -0.82 5.92 -9.90
CA GLY A 410 -1.70 4.85 -9.41
C GLY A 410 -1.24 3.46 -9.88
N LEU A 411 -1.57 2.43 -9.11
CA LEU A 411 -1.21 1.03 -9.39
C LEU A 411 -2.46 0.14 -9.46
N LEU A 412 -2.55 -0.71 -10.48
CA LEU A 412 -3.48 -1.85 -10.51
C LEU A 412 -2.68 -3.15 -10.48
N LYS A 413 -2.92 -4.00 -9.48
CA LYS A 413 -2.40 -5.37 -9.44
C LYS A 413 -3.45 -6.35 -9.92
N LEU A 414 -3.09 -7.16 -10.90
CA LEU A 414 -3.97 -8.14 -11.52
C LEU A 414 -3.50 -9.56 -11.20
N PHE A 415 -4.39 -10.33 -10.59
CA PHE A 415 -4.16 -11.75 -10.29
C PHE A 415 -4.80 -12.66 -11.34
N SER A 416 -4.42 -13.94 -11.33
CA SER A 416 -5.01 -14.95 -12.23
C SER A 416 -6.54 -15.06 -12.04
N GLY A 417 -7.27 -14.96 -13.16
CA GLY A 417 -8.73 -15.03 -13.18
C GLY A 417 -9.45 -13.70 -12.87
N GLY A 418 -8.73 -12.61 -12.61
CA GLY A 418 -9.30 -11.26 -12.60
C GLY A 418 -9.62 -10.78 -14.03
N SER A 419 -10.61 -9.91 -14.19
CA SER A 419 -11.04 -9.41 -15.50
C SER A 419 -10.93 -7.89 -15.59
N LEU A 420 -10.36 -7.38 -16.68
CA LEU A 420 -10.32 -5.95 -16.97
C LEU A 420 -11.21 -5.61 -18.15
N SER A 421 -11.96 -4.51 -18.04
CA SER A 421 -12.83 -4.00 -19.10
C SER A 421 -12.68 -2.50 -19.20
N GLY A 422 -12.11 -1.99 -20.30
CA GLY A 422 -11.99 -0.55 -20.53
C GLY A 422 -11.05 0.15 -19.56
N VAL A 423 -9.93 -0.48 -19.21
CA VAL A 423 -8.92 0.12 -18.35
C VAL A 423 -8.07 1.10 -19.16
N SER A 424 -7.85 2.30 -18.64
CA SER A 424 -7.00 3.33 -19.24
C SER A 424 -5.86 3.69 -18.28
N VAL A 425 -4.61 3.55 -18.71
CA VAL A 425 -3.41 3.84 -17.92
C VAL A 425 -2.68 4.99 -18.57
N THR A 426 -2.44 6.09 -17.85
CA THR A 426 -1.72 7.27 -18.35
C THR A 426 -0.92 7.95 -17.23
N ASN A 427 -0.14 8.99 -17.54
CA ASN A 427 0.54 9.84 -16.55
C ASN A 427 1.32 9.05 -15.48
N PHE A 428 2.20 8.14 -15.90
CA PHE A 428 3.01 7.29 -14.99
C PHE A 428 2.21 6.31 -14.13
N GLY A 429 0.97 5.96 -14.52
CA GLY A 429 0.24 4.83 -13.95
C GLY A 429 0.88 3.49 -14.32
N ALA A 430 0.68 2.48 -13.47
CA ALA A 430 1.23 1.14 -13.63
C ALA A 430 0.16 0.05 -13.53
N VAL A 431 0.38 -1.05 -14.27
CA VAL A 431 -0.34 -2.31 -14.11
C VAL A 431 0.67 -3.40 -13.80
N GLU A 432 0.51 -4.10 -12.68
CA GLU A 432 1.33 -5.25 -12.30
C GLU A 432 0.56 -6.56 -12.48
N LEU A 433 1.12 -7.49 -13.24
CA LEU A 433 0.63 -8.86 -13.34
C LEU A 433 1.30 -9.72 -12.27
N VAL A 434 0.53 -10.46 -11.47
CA VAL A 434 1.06 -11.33 -10.41
C VAL A 434 0.36 -12.69 -10.36
N SER A 435 1.00 -13.70 -9.75
CA SER A 435 0.39 -14.99 -9.37
C SER A 435 -0.36 -15.69 -10.51
N GLY A 436 0.29 -15.86 -11.67
CA GLY A 436 -0.29 -16.56 -12.83
C GLY A 436 -1.23 -15.71 -13.69
N ALA A 437 -1.28 -14.39 -13.48
CA ALA A 437 -1.92 -13.49 -14.43
C ALA A 437 -1.19 -13.52 -15.79
N SER A 438 -1.95 -13.33 -16.86
CA SER A 438 -1.44 -13.37 -18.24
C SER A 438 -1.88 -12.16 -19.04
N VAL A 439 -1.14 -11.88 -20.12
CA VAL A 439 -1.43 -10.77 -21.04
C VAL A 439 -2.80 -10.84 -21.69
N SER A 440 -3.45 -12.01 -21.74
CA SER A 440 -4.81 -12.15 -22.28
C SER A 440 -5.85 -11.36 -21.48
N GLN A 441 -5.61 -11.16 -20.18
CA GLN A 441 -6.45 -10.36 -19.29
C GLN A 441 -6.28 -8.84 -19.53
N LEU A 442 -5.26 -8.42 -20.29
CA LEU A 442 -5.01 -7.03 -20.65
C LEU A 442 -5.65 -6.61 -21.98
N SER A 443 -6.41 -7.49 -22.64
CA SER A 443 -6.99 -7.24 -23.97
C SER A 443 -7.86 -5.97 -24.08
N ASN A 444 -8.43 -5.51 -22.95
CA ASN A 444 -9.21 -4.27 -22.88
C ASN A 444 -8.50 -3.17 -22.06
N THR A 445 -7.17 -3.19 -22.03
CA THR A 445 -6.34 -2.18 -21.35
C THR A 445 -5.63 -1.30 -22.37
N THR A 446 -5.76 0.02 -22.23
CA THR A 446 -5.07 1.00 -23.07
C THR A 446 -3.93 1.64 -22.26
N PHE A 447 -2.71 1.54 -22.77
CA PHE A 447 -1.52 2.15 -22.18
C PHE A 447 -1.15 3.44 -22.94
N GLY A 448 -1.07 4.55 -22.22
CA GLY A 448 -0.51 5.81 -22.71
C GLY A 448 1.02 5.82 -22.65
N SER A 449 1.64 6.87 -23.19
CA SER A 449 3.09 7.06 -23.11
C SER A 449 3.57 7.29 -21.68
N GLY A 450 4.71 6.71 -21.32
CA GLY A 450 5.33 6.80 -20.00
C GLY A 450 4.65 5.94 -18.93
N THR A 451 3.93 4.89 -19.34
CA THR A 451 3.28 3.95 -18.41
C THR A 451 4.09 2.67 -18.26
N ASN A 452 3.86 1.97 -17.15
CA ASN A 452 4.57 0.74 -16.82
C ASN A 452 3.59 -0.44 -16.86
N LEU A 453 4.01 -1.51 -17.51
CA LEU A 453 3.45 -2.85 -17.37
C LEU A 453 4.49 -3.70 -16.64
N GLU A 454 4.18 -4.12 -15.42
CA GLU A 454 5.06 -4.89 -14.57
C GLU A 454 4.68 -6.38 -14.61
N VAL A 455 5.69 -7.25 -14.70
CA VAL A 455 5.56 -8.70 -14.67
C VAL A 455 6.17 -9.19 -13.36
N GLY A 456 5.30 -9.36 -12.36
CA GLY A 456 5.65 -9.78 -11.01
C GLY A 456 5.80 -11.31 -10.84
N PRO A 457 5.99 -11.77 -9.59
CA PRO A 457 6.22 -13.18 -9.29
C PRO A 457 5.13 -14.11 -9.82
N GLY A 458 5.53 -15.12 -10.59
CA GLY A 458 4.64 -16.14 -11.14
C GLY A 458 3.77 -15.68 -12.30
N ALA A 459 3.88 -14.43 -12.75
CA ALA A 459 3.23 -13.96 -13.96
C ALA A 459 4.02 -14.36 -15.21
N VAL A 460 3.30 -14.66 -16.29
CA VAL A 460 3.89 -15.02 -17.59
C VAL A 460 3.26 -14.16 -18.69
N VAL A 461 4.10 -13.36 -19.34
CA VAL A 461 3.70 -12.55 -20.51
C VAL A 461 4.34 -13.15 -21.76
N SER A 462 3.51 -13.63 -22.69
CA SER A 462 3.99 -14.26 -23.92
C SER A 462 3.42 -13.61 -25.18
N GLY A 463 4.26 -13.40 -26.19
CA GLY A 463 3.83 -12.91 -27.51
C GLY A 463 3.36 -11.45 -27.51
N TYR A 464 3.74 -10.67 -26.51
CA TYR A 464 3.32 -9.28 -26.36
C TYR A 464 4.25 -8.33 -27.13
N SER A 465 3.67 -7.29 -27.73
CA SER A 465 4.42 -6.23 -28.41
C SER A 465 4.45 -4.98 -27.52
N VAL A 466 5.64 -4.62 -27.03
CA VAL A 466 5.86 -3.39 -26.25
C VAL A 466 5.90 -2.20 -27.21
N GLY A 467 4.84 -1.40 -27.19
CA GLY A 467 4.65 -0.25 -28.09
C GLY A 467 5.35 1.03 -27.64
N THR A 468 5.14 2.11 -28.40
CA THR A 468 5.75 3.42 -28.16
C THR A 468 5.41 3.98 -26.78
N GLY A 469 6.43 4.25 -25.97
CA GLY A 469 6.28 4.87 -24.65
C GLY A 469 5.80 3.92 -23.54
N LEU A 470 5.59 2.64 -23.82
CA LEU A 470 5.33 1.63 -22.79
C LEU A 470 6.67 1.09 -22.29
N ILE A 471 6.78 0.96 -20.97
CA ILE A 471 7.89 0.26 -20.30
C ILE A 471 7.34 -1.08 -19.79
N LEU A 472 7.93 -2.19 -20.23
CA LEU A 472 7.67 -3.53 -19.72
C LEU A 472 8.75 -3.89 -18.70
N ASP A 473 8.38 -3.90 -17.42
CA ASP A 473 9.28 -4.19 -16.32
C ASP A 473 9.13 -5.64 -15.88
N VAL A 474 10.19 -6.44 -15.97
CA VAL A 474 10.21 -7.84 -15.56
C VAL A 474 10.87 -7.96 -14.20
N LEU A 475 10.04 -8.11 -13.17
CA LEU A 475 10.46 -8.14 -11.77
C LEU A 475 10.95 -9.55 -11.37
N SER A 476 11.43 -9.67 -10.13
CA SER A 476 11.89 -10.96 -9.59
C SER A 476 10.80 -12.03 -9.66
N GLY A 477 11.10 -13.17 -10.27
CA GLY A 477 10.14 -14.26 -10.46
C GLY A 477 9.14 -14.05 -11.59
N GLY A 478 9.21 -12.93 -12.32
CA GLY A 478 8.47 -12.70 -13.55
C GLY A 478 9.12 -13.34 -14.77
N LEU A 479 8.30 -13.79 -15.72
CA LEU A 479 8.76 -14.39 -16.98
C LEU A 479 8.12 -13.72 -18.19
N THR A 480 8.95 -13.24 -19.11
CA THR A 480 8.51 -12.82 -20.45
C THR A 480 8.99 -13.81 -21.51
N SER A 481 8.17 -14.01 -22.55
CA SER A 481 8.46 -14.94 -23.65
C SER A 481 8.01 -14.39 -24.99
N ALA A 482 8.83 -14.54 -26.04
CA ALA A 482 8.51 -14.09 -27.40
C ALA A 482 8.02 -12.63 -27.46
N ILE A 483 8.66 -11.74 -26.69
CA ILE A 483 8.33 -10.32 -26.66
C ILE A 483 8.86 -9.64 -27.92
N THR A 484 8.10 -8.69 -28.47
CA THR A 484 8.61 -7.76 -29.48
C THR A 484 8.69 -6.37 -28.88
N VAL A 485 9.89 -5.80 -28.76
CA VAL A 485 10.08 -4.41 -28.34
C VAL A 485 10.10 -3.55 -29.59
N ALA A 486 9.00 -2.82 -29.83
CA ALA A 486 8.84 -1.95 -30.99
C ALA A 486 9.54 -0.60 -30.78
N ALA A 487 9.45 0.29 -31.78
CA ALA A 487 10.07 1.61 -31.72
C ALA A 487 9.62 2.39 -30.47
N ASN A 488 10.58 2.91 -29.71
CA ASN A 488 10.38 3.63 -28.45
C ASN A 488 9.66 2.84 -27.34
N GLY A 489 9.55 1.52 -27.49
CA GLY A 489 9.22 0.62 -26.38
C GLY A 489 10.48 0.26 -25.60
N MET A 490 10.31 -0.08 -24.33
CA MET A 490 11.40 -0.52 -23.46
C MET A 490 11.02 -1.79 -22.71
N GLU A 491 11.90 -2.80 -22.71
CA GLU A 491 11.82 -3.95 -21.79
C GLU A 491 12.97 -3.88 -20.79
N SER A 492 12.65 -3.78 -19.50
CA SER A 492 13.62 -3.74 -18.40
C SER A 492 13.55 -5.04 -17.61
N VAL A 493 14.62 -5.82 -17.60
CA VAL A 493 14.69 -7.08 -16.84
C VAL A 493 15.51 -6.87 -15.57
N PHE A 494 14.83 -6.85 -14.44
CA PHE A 494 15.39 -6.62 -13.12
C PHE A 494 15.99 -7.90 -12.54
N ALA A 495 16.70 -7.76 -11.41
CA ALA A 495 17.23 -8.86 -10.62
C ALA A 495 16.17 -9.95 -10.37
N GLY A 496 16.47 -11.19 -10.79
CA GLY A 496 15.56 -12.34 -10.65
C GLY A 496 14.46 -12.45 -11.71
N GLY A 497 14.33 -11.47 -12.61
CA GLY A 497 13.46 -11.55 -13.79
C GLY A 497 14.09 -12.34 -14.92
N THR A 498 13.26 -12.98 -15.76
CA THR A 498 13.70 -13.77 -16.92
C THR A 498 12.97 -13.37 -18.19
N ALA A 499 13.72 -13.09 -19.27
CA ALA A 499 13.18 -12.85 -20.61
C ALA A 499 13.65 -13.91 -21.61
N LEU A 500 12.72 -14.50 -22.37
CA LEU A 500 13.00 -15.56 -23.35
C LEU A 500 12.55 -15.15 -24.75
N GLY A 501 13.47 -15.11 -25.71
CA GLY A 501 13.11 -14.88 -27.12
C GLY A 501 12.64 -13.45 -27.43
N THR A 502 13.10 -12.45 -26.67
CA THR A 502 12.80 -11.04 -26.97
C THR A 502 13.39 -10.64 -28.33
N THR A 503 12.58 -10.01 -29.18
CA THR A 503 13.02 -9.34 -30.41
C THR A 503 13.01 -7.84 -30.17
N VAL A 504 14.19 -7.21 -30.16
CA VAL A 504 14.36 -5.76 -30.04
C VAL A 504 14.43 -5.15 -31.43
N GLY A 505 13.32 -4.55 -31.86
CA GLY A 505 13.17 -3.95 -33.19
C GLY A 505 13.75 -2.54 -33.28
N ASN A 506 13.56 -1.90 -34.45
CA ASN A 506 14.10 -0.57 -34.73
C ASN A 506 13.72 0.47 -33.65
N ALA A 507 14.72 1.08 -33.02
CA ALA A 507 14.57 2.04 -31.91
C ALA A 507 13.86 1.49 -30.64
N GLY A 508 13.72 0.17 -30.52
CA GLY A 508 13.37 -0.48 -29.25
C GLY A 508 14.60 -0.63 -28.35
N VAL A 509 14.38 -0.67 -27.03
CA VAL A 509 15.45 -0.84 -26.05
C VAL A 509 15.14 -2.02 -25.12
N MET A 510 16.09 -2.92 -24.94
CA MET A 510 16.06 -3.91 -23.86
C MET A 510 17.20 -3.62 -22.89
N GLN A 511 16.93 -3.61 -21.58
CA GLN A 511 17.94 -3.39 -20.56
C GLN A 511 17.94 -4.52 -19.53
N LEU A 512 19.11 -5.05 -19.20
CA LEU A 512 19.31 -6.09 -18.18
C LEU A 512 20.13 -5.53 -17.01
N GLY A 513 19.83 -5.98 -15.79
CA GLY A 513 20.66 -5.66 -14.62
C GLY A 513 20.47 -4.24 -14.07
N TYR A 514 19.26 -3.69 -14.21
CA TYR A 514 18.88 -2.43 -13.58
C TYR A 514 18.46 -2.67 -12.12
N GLN A 515 18.88 -1.80 -11.20
CA GLN A 515 18.44 -1.86 -9.80
C GLN A 515 17.07 -1.17 -9.68
N PRO A 516 16.06 -1.80 -9.05
CA PRO A 516 14.81 -1.10 -8.79
C PRO A 516 15.10 0.12 -7.90
N PHE A 517 14.36 1.21 -8.12
CA PHE A 517 14.23 2.27 -7.12
C PHE A 517 13.89 1.57 -5.79
N GLN A 518 14.71 1.76 -4.74
CA GLN A 518 14.70 1.06 -3.43
C GLN A 518 15.67 -0.15 -3.25
N GLY A 519 16.98 0.12 -3.35
CA GLY A 519 17.90 -0.13 -2.23
C GLY A 519 18.21 -1.57 -1.77
N SER A 520 17.96 -2.62 -2.54
CA SER A 520 18.30 -3.99 -2.15
C SER A 520 19.48 -4.51 -2.96
N GLY A 521 20.70 -4.28 -2.46
CA GLY A 521 21.93 -4.78 -3.06
C GLY A 521 21.94 -6.31 -3.17
N GLY A 522 21.91 -6.81 -4.40
CA GLY A 522 22.13 -8.21 -4.74
C GLY A 522 22.89 -8.31 -6.06
N SER A 523 23.97 -9.09 -6.09
CA SER A 523 24.86 -9.29 -7.25
C SER A 523 24.26 -10.13 -8.39
N ALA A 524 22.93 -10.30 -8.43
CA ALA A 524 22.22 -11.01 -9.49
C ALA A 524 21.34 -10.01 -10.24
N GLY A 525 21.59 -9.78 -11.53
CA GLY A 525 20.72 -8.98 -12.39
C GLY A 525 19.75 -9.86 -13.18
N GLY A 526 18.98 -9.23 -14.06
CA GLY A 526 18.04 -9.93 -14.94
C GLY A 526 18.73 -10.82 -15.96
N THR A 527 18.08 -11.92 -16.34
CA THR A 527 18.59 -12.85 -17.35
C THR A 527 17.74 -12.77 -18.62
N ALA A 528 18.40 -12.69 -19.78
CA ALA A 528 17.76 -12.83 -21.08
C ALA A 528 18.38 -13.99 -21.87
N SER A 529 17.55 -14.74 -22.59
CA SER A 529 18.01 -15.81 -23.47
C SER A 529 17.34 -15.74 -24.85
N ASN A 530 18.10 -16.06 -25.90
CA ASN A 530 17.63 -16.06 -27.29
C ASN A 530 17.13 -14.68 -27.77
N THR A 531 17.71 -13.60 -27.24
CA THR A 531 17.37 -12.23 -27.66
C THR A 531 17.84 -11.98 -29.08
N THR A 532 16.97 -11.44 -29.94
CA THR A 532 17.34 -10.94 -31.27
C THR A 532 17.29 -9.42 -31.28
N VAL A 533 18.39 -8.76 -31.61
CA VAL A 533 18.49 -7.30 -31.72
C VAL A 533 18.61 -6.93 -33.19
N SER A 534 17.57 -6.30 -33.75
CA SER A 534 17.47 -5.93 -35.17
C SER A 534 17.02 -4.49 -35.34
N GLY A 535 17.99 -3.56 -35.36
CA GLY A 535 17.79 -2.11 -35.42
C GLY A 535 17.52 -1.44 -34.06
N GLY A 536 17.41 -2.24 -32.99
CA GLY A 536 17.27 -1.76 -31.61
C GLY A 536 18.58 -1.79 -30.82
N GLN A 537 18.47 -1.62 -29.50
CA GLN A 537 19.60 -1.59 -28.57
C GLN A 537 19.38 -2.56 -27.40
N LEU A 538 20.41 -3.34 -27.07
CA LEU A 538 20.49 -4.16 -25.85
C LEU A 538 21.55 -3.60 -24.90
N ASP A 539 21.14 -3.18 -23.70
CA ASP A 539 22.07 -2.74 -22.65
C ASP A 539 22.17 -3.81 -21.55
N VAL A 540 23.36 -4.37 -21.37
CA VAL A 540 23.64 -5.37 -20.33
C VAL A 540 24.45 -4.71 -19.22
N ASN A 541 23.77 -4.37 -18.13
CA ASN A 541 24.35 -3.66 -17.00
C ASN A 541 24.85 -4.61 -15.91
N SER A 542 25.37 -4.05 -14.82
CA SER A 542 25.90 -4.81 -13.68
C SER A 542 24.92 -5.88 -13.18
N GLY A 543 25.38 -7.13 -13.15
CA GLY A 543 24.58 -8.30 -12.78
C GLY A 543 23.71 -8.87 -13.91
N GLY A 544 23.48 -8.13 -15.00
CA GLY A 544 22.72 -8.60 -16.15
C GLY A 544 23.45 -9.68 -16.92
N LEU A 545 22.71 -10.69 -17.40
CA LEU A 545 23.22 -11.81 -18.19
C LEU A 545 22.39 -12.00 -19.46
N ALA A 546 23.03 -11.90 -20.63
CA ALA A 546 22.41 -12.26 -21.91
C ALA A 546 23.06 -13.51 -22.51
N VAL A 547 22.25 -14.51 -22.87
CA VAL A 547 22.73 -15.78 -23.45
C VAL A 547 22.12 -16.01 -24.82
N SER A 548 22.94 -16.41 -25.79
CA SER A 548 22.51 -16.73 -27.16
C SER A 548 21.86 -15.53 -27.86
N THR A 549 22.40 -14.33 -27.64
CA THR A 549 21.94 -13.12 -28.31
C THR A 549 22.35 -13.11 -29.79
N THR A 550 21.44 -12.75 -30.69
CA THR A 550 21.75 -12.48 -32.10
C THR A 550 21.64 -10.98 -32.37
N ILE A 551 22.69 -10.36 -32.91
CA ILE A 551 22.74 -8.93 -33.24
C ILE A 551 22.90 -8.80 -34.76
N ALA A 552 21.93 -8.19 -35.43
CA ALA A 552 21.90 -8.05 -36.89
C ALA A 552 21.16 -6.77 -37.33
N GLY A 553 21.20 -6.44 -38.62
CA GLY A 553 20.33 -5.41 -39.20
C GLY A 553 20.48 -4.03 -38.57
N ASN A 554 21.73 -3.61 -38.29
CA ASN A 554 22.07 -2.40 -37.52
C ASN A 554 21.63 -2.41 -36.04
N GLY A 555 21.36 -3.59 -35.47
CA GLY A 555 21.17 -3.74 -34.02
C GLY A 555 22.46 -3.46 -33.25
N GLY A 556 22.32 -2.93 -32.03
CA GLY A 556 23.42 -2.61 -31.14
C GLY A 556 23.32 -3.34 -29.80
N ALA A 557 24.48 -3.66 -29.21
CA ALA A 557 24.56 -4.05 -27.80
C ALA A 557 25.69 -3.31 -27.08
N GLN A 558 25.43 -2.91 -25.84
CA GLN A 558 26.45 -2.38 -24.93
C GLN A 558 26.46 -3.22 -23.64
N VAL A 559 27.66 -3.59 -23.20
CA VAL A 559 27.86 -4.38 -21.98
C VAL A 559 28.77 -3.59 -21.05
N THR A 560 28.27 -3.21 -19.88
CA THR A 560 28.97 -2.37 -18.90
C THR A 560 29.62 -3.21 -17.79
N SER A 561 30.24 -2.54 -16.81
CA SER A 561 30.94 -3.19 -15.70
C SER A 561 30.03 -4.14 -14.93
N GLY A 562 30.44 -5.40 -14.80
CA GLY A 562 29.66 -6.45 -14.13
C GLY A 562 28.54 -7.06 -14.97
N GLY A 563 28.33 -6.60 -16.21
CA GLY A 563 27.46 -7.24 -17.20
C GLY A 563 28.16 -8.39 -17.92
N ALA A 564 27.40 -9.40 -18.32
CA ALA A 564 27.93 -10.59 -19.00
C ALA A 564 27.08 -11.00 -20.21
N VAL A 565 27.75 -11.38 -21.30
CA VAL A 565 27.12 -12.00 -22.46
C VAL A 565 27.80 -13.32 -22.84
N SER A 566 27.04 -14.29 -23.32
CA SER A 566 27.56 -15.59 -23.75
C SER A 566 26.90 -16.06 -25.04
N ALA A 567 27.69 -16.69 -25.92
CA ALA A 567 27.24 -17.24 -27.20
C ALA A 567 26.54 -16.21 -28.10
N THR A 568 27.00 -14.95 -28.07
CA THR A 568 26.47 -13.89 -28.93
C THR A 568 26.88 -14.12 -30.38
N THR A 569 25.95 -13.99 -31.33
CA THR A 569 26.24 -13.97 -32.78
C THR A 569 26.03 -12.56 -33.34
N ILE A 570 27.02 -12.01 -34.05
CA ILE A 570 26.98 -10.66 -34.62
C ILE A 570 27.13 -10.76 -36.14
N SER A 571 26.24 -10.13 -36.91
CA SER A 571 26.25 -10.20 -38.40
C SER A 571 25.58 -8.97 -39.03
N ASN A 572 25.64 -8.81 -40.36
CA ASN A 572 24.76 -7.89 -41.10
C ASN A 572 24.66 -6.46 -40.51
N SER A 573 25.81 -5.80 -40.31
CA SER A 573 25.93 -4.47 -39.69
C SER A 573 25.53 -4.39 -38.21
N GLY A 574 25.34 -5.53 -37.55
CA GLY A 574 25.19 -5.61 -36.10
C GLY A 574 26.49 -5.22 -35.39
N GLY A 575 26.36 -4.56 -34.23
CA GLY A 575 27.48 -4.08 -33.43
C GLY A 575 27.35 -4.46 -31.96
N MET A 576 28.45 -4.85 -31.33
CA MET A 576 28.54 -5.01 -29.87
C MET A 576 29.75 -4.27 -29.31
N THR A 577 29.55 -3.51 -28.24
CA THR A 577 30.62 -2.82 -27.51
C THR A 577 30.71 -3.32 -26.07
N MET A 578 31.89 -3.79 -25.68
CA MET A 578 32.22 -4.20 -24.33
C MET A 578 32.97 -3.06 -23.62
N LEU A 579 32.38 -2.48 -22.59
CA LEU A 579 32.97 -1.41 -21.79
C LEU A 579 33.81 -1.99 -20.63
N SER A 580 34.41 -1.10 -19.83
CA SER A 580 35.24 -1.45 -18.68
C SER A 580 34.56 -2.46 -17.74
N GLY A 581 35.17 -3.62 -17.55
CA GLY A 581 34.68 -4.66 -16.63
C GLY A 581 33.47 -5.46 -17.12
N GLY A 582 33.02 -5.25 -18.37
CA GLY A 582 32.08 -6.16 -19.02
C GLY A 582 32.77 -7.44 -19.49
N THR A 583 32.01 -8.53 -19.64
CA THR A 583 32.54 -9.84 -20.08
C THR A 583 31.75 -10.45 -21.23
N ALA A 584 32.45 -11.03 -22.21
CA ALA A 584 31.90 -11.86 -23.28
C ALA A 584 32.55 -13.24 -23.31
N ALA A 585 31.74 -14.27 -23.56
CA ALA A 585 32.22 -15.63 -23.81
C ALA A 585 31.64 -16.18 -25.12
N SER A 586 32.50 -16.79 -25.93
CA SER A 586 32.12 -17.51 -27.16
C SER A 586 31.32 -16.64 -28.16
N THR A 587 31.71 -15.37 -28.31
CA THR A 587 31.12 -14.49 -29.32
C THR A 587 31.51 -14.96 -30.72
N THR A 588 30.55 -15.13 -31.62
CA THR A 588 30.77 -15.40 -33.05
C THR A 588 30.48 -14.13 -33.85
N VAL A 589 31.48 -13.62 -34.57
CA VAL A 589 31.37 -12.44 -35.42
C VAL A 589 31.46 -12.87 -36.89
N LEU A 590 30.33 -12.79 -37.59
CA LEU A 590 30.17 -13.17 -38.99
C LEU A 590 30.40 -11.97 -39.91
N SER A 591 30.35 -12.22 -41.23
CA SER A 591 30.46 -11.16 -42.25
C SER A 591 29.55 -9.97 -41.97
N GLY A 592 30.15 -8.77 -41.97
CA GLY A 592 29.47 -7.51 -41.69
C GLY A 592 29.18 -7.25 -40.21
N GLY A 593 29.53 -8.15 -39.29
CA GLY A 593 29.45 -7.92 -37.84
C GLY A 593 30.66 -7.15 -37.31
N TYR A 594 30.42 -6.34 -36.27
CA TYR A 594 31.44 -5.53 -35.59
C TYR A 594 31.44 -5.81 -34.08
N PHE A 595 32.59 -6.22 -33.54
CA PHE A 595 32.77 -6.41 -32.10
C PHE A 595 33.88 -5.49 -31.57
N GLN A 596 33.59 -4.78 -30.48
CA GLN A 596 34.53 -3.84 -29.88
C GLN A 596 34.78 -4.19 -28.40
N LEU A 597 36.05 -4.25 -28.02
CA LEU A 597 36.50 -4.40 -26.64
C LEU A 597 37.18 -3.12 -26.15
N GLY A 598 36.67 -2.55 -25.07
CA GLY A 598 37.11 -1.27 -24.53
C GLY A 598 36.46 -0.06 -25.21
N ALA A 599 36.52 1.10 -24.53
CA ALA A 599 36.18 2.37 -25.15
C ALA A 599 37.43 2.93 -25.85
N GLY A 600 37.28 3.60 -26.99
CA GLY A 600 38.37 4.26 -27.72
C GLY A 600 39.01 5.46 -26.99
N GLY A 601 39.10 5.43 -25.65
CA GLY A 601 39.68 6.43 -24.76
C GLY A 601 40.99 5.97 -24.10
N SER A 602 41.63 6.90 -23.39
CA SER A 602 43.05 6.90 -22.97
C SER A 602 43.68 5.56 -22.52
N PRO A 603 44.97 5.32 -22.84
CA PRO A 603 45.76 4.19 -22.32
C PRO A 603 45.61 4.02 -20.80
N GLY A 604 45.20 2.83 -20.32
CA GLY A 604 45.24 2.46 -18.90
C GLY A 604 43.91 2.38 -18.13
N SER A 605 42.76 2.60 -18.78
CA SER A 605 41.46 2.23 -18.18
C SER A 605 41.29 0.71 -18.27
N ALA A 606 40.81 0.02 -17.22
CA ALA A 606 40.41 -1.39 -17.38
C ALA A 606 39.37 -1.47 -18.51
N GLY A 607 39.54 -2.32 -19.52
CA GLY A 607 38.58 -2.43 -20.63
C GLY A 607 37.67 -3.64 -20.49
N GLY A 608 37.02 -3.99 -21.60
CA GLY A 608 36.17 -5.17 -21.71
C GLY A 608 36.96 -6.44 -21.97
N ASN A 609 36.48 -7.59 -21.49
CA ASN A 609 37.13 -8.89 -21.70
C ASN A 609 36.29 -9.79 -22.59
N ALA A 610 36.92 -10.48 -23.54
CA ALA A 610 36.32 -11.57 -24.30
C ALA A 610 37.15 -12.86 -24.21
N THR A 611 36.46 -13.99 -24.31
CA THR A 611 37.08 -15.32 -24.34
C THR A 611 36.48 -16.16 -25.47
N GLY A 612 37.32 -16.82 -26.25
CA GLY A 612 36.89 -17.74 -27.31
C GLY A 612 36.11 -17.06 -28.44
N THR A 613 36.47 -15.81 -28.77
CA THR A 613 35.86 -15.09 -29.90
C THR A 613 36.13 -15.83 -31.21
N ILE A 614 35.11 -16.01 -32.07
CA ILE A 614 35.24 -16.63 -33.40
C ILE A 614 34.97 -15.56 -34.46
N LEU A 615 35.99 -15.21 -35.25
CA LEU A 615 35.90 -14.24 -36.35
C LEU A 615 35.81 -14.98 -37.68
N SER A 616 34.62 -15.03 -38.29
CA SER A 616 34.35 -15.73 -39.56
C SER A 616 33.78 -14.77 -40.61
N GLY A 617 34.62 -13.85 -41.11
CA GLY A 617 34.23 -12.77 -42.02
C GLY A 617 33.96 -11.42 -41.32
N GLY A 618 33.87 -11.43 -39.98
CA GLY A 618 33.61 -10.25 -39.15
C GLY A 618 34.86 -9.49 -38.73
N PHE A 619 34.64 -8.35 -38.09
CA PHE A 619 35.69 -7.48 -37.58
C PHE A 619 35.63 -7.33 -36.06
N GLU A 620 36.79 -7.42 -35.41
CA GLU A 620 36.96 -7.12 -34.00
C GLU A 620 38.02 -6.02 -33.78
N ALA A 621 37.70 -5.03 -32.95
CA ALA A 621 38.64 -4.02 -32.47
C ALA A 621 38.86 -4.16 -30.96
N VAL A 622 40.12 -4.36 -30.58
CA VAL A 622 40.58 -4.40 -29.19
C VAL A 622 41.29 -3.09 -28.86
N PHE A 623 40.61 -2.20 -28.13
CA PHE A 623 41.12 -0.88 -27.73
C PHE A 623 41.82 -0.92 -26.37
N SER A 624 42.25 0.26 -25.89
CA SER A 624 42.86 0.46 -24.58
C SER A 624 42.09 -0.26 -23.46
N GLY A 625 42.80 -1.13 -22.74
CA GLY A 625 42.27 -1.93 -21.65
C GLY A 625 41.46 -3.15 -22.06
N GLY A 626 41.09 -3.27 -23.34
CA GLY A 626 40.39 -4.43 -23.87
C GLY A 626 41.31 -5.64 -23.92
N VAL A 627 40.76 -6.82 -23.62
CA VAL A 627 41.48 -8.10 -23.67
C VAL A 627 40.64 -9.13 -24.40
N ASP A 628 41.17 -9.71 -25.47
CA ASP A 628 40.61 -10.92 -26.08
C ASP A 628 41.53 -12.11 -25.84
N SER A 629 40.96 -13.26 -25.44
CA SER A 629 41.70 -14.46 -25.09
C SER A 629 41.16 -15.69 -25.83
N GLY A 630 42.02 -16.35 -26.61
CA GLY A 630 41.66 -17.57 -27.33
C GLY A 630 40.84 -17.30 -28.60
N ALA A 631 41.05 -16.17 -29.28
CA ALA A 631 40.35 -15.87 -30.52
C ALA A 631 40.61 -16.96 -31.59
N THR A 632 39.62 -17.30 -32.40
CA THR A 632 39.78 -18.11 -33.62
C THR A 632 39.47 -17.24 -34.82
N ILE A 633 40.50 -16.88 -35.58
CA ILE A 633 40.40 -15.95 -36.73
C ILE A 633 40.40 -16.77 -38.02
N LEU A 634 39.22 -16.87 -38.64
CA LEU A 634 38.96 -17.68 -39.84
C LEU A 634 38.98 -16.81 -41.11
N SER A 635 38.69 -17.42 -42.26
CA SER A 635 38.66 -16.75 -43.56
C SER A 635 37.80 -15.48 -43.55
N GLY A 636 38.40 -14.35 -43.89
CA GLY A 636 37.74 -13.04 -43.91
C GLY A 636 37.59 -12.39 -42.53
N GLY A 637 37.92 -13.09 -41.45
CA GLY A 637 37.97 -12.54 -40.10
C GLY A 637 39.16 -11.59 -39.92
N ASN A 638 38.94 -10.48 -39.21
CA ASN A 638 39.97 -9.49 -38.95
C ASN A 638 39.91 -9.02 -37.50
N GLN A 639 40.97 -9.27 -36.73
CA GLN A 639 41.17 -8.70 -35.41
C GLN A 639 42.20 -7.57 -35.48
N THR A 640 41.88 -6.41 -34.91
CA THR A 640 42.78 -5.27 -34.79
C THR A 640 42.99 -4.89 -33.34
N VAL A 641 44.24 -4.98 -32.87
CA VAL A 641 44.64 -4.62 -31.50
C VAL A 641 45.33 -3.26 -31.53
N SER A 642 44.70 -2.29 -30.89
CA SER A 642 45.14 -0.89 -30.84
C SER A 642 46.00 -0.59 -29.60
N ALA A 643 46.44 0.66 -29.46
CA ALA A 643 47.24 1.10 -28.32
C ALA A 643 46.58 0.76 -26.98
N GLY A 644 47.29 0.01 -26.13
CA GLY A 644 46.83 -0.44 -24.82
C GLY A 644 45.86 -1.63 -24.84
N GLY A 645 45.51 -2.18 -26.01
CA GLY A 645 44.75 -3.42 -26.15
C GLY A 645 45.67 -4.65 -26.06
N VAL A 646 45.09 -5.77 -25.65
CA VAL A 646 45.80 -7.04 -25.49
C VAL A 646 45.04 -8.17 -26.19
N THR A 647 45.73 -8.97 -26.98
CA THR A 647 45.23 -10.27 -27.44
C THR A 647 46.15 -11.38 -26.92
N THR A 648 45.59 -12.54 -26.62
CA THR A 648 46.38 -13.71 -26.23
C THR A 648 45.78 -15.01 -26.72
N GLY A 649 46.61 -15.92 -27.20
CA GLY A 649 46.17 -17.27 -27.56
C GLY A 649 45.32 -17.31 -28.83
N ALA A 650 45.38 -16.31 -29.71
CA ALA A 650 44.62 -16.32 -30.94
C ALA A 650 45.18 -17.36 -31.93
N GLY A 651 44.27 -18.12 -32.54
CA GLY A 651 44.53 -19.03 -33.65
C GLY A 651 44.15 -18.37 -34.97
N VAL A 652 45.14 -17.99 -35.78
CA VAL A 652 44.94 -17.32 -37.08
C VAL A 652 45.03 -18.34 -38.22
N SER A 653 43.89 -18.63 -38.85
CA SER A 653 43.75 -19.64 -39.91
C SER A 653 43.79 -19.03 -41.32
N SER A 654 43.69 -19.88 -42.35
CA SER A 654 43.72 -19.46 -43.75
C SER A 654 42.74 -18.33 -44.06
N GLY A 655 43.26 -17.20 -44.55
CA GLY A 655 42.48 -16.00 -44.90
C GLY A 655 42.06 -15.14 -43.70
N GLY A 656 42.43 -15.51 -42.48
CA GLY A 656 42.27 -14.69 -41.27
C GLY A 656 43.45 -13.75 -41.07
N ILE A 657 43.19 -12.58 -40.48
CA ILE A 657 44.19 -11.52 -40.27
C ILE A 657 44.16 -11.04 -38.82
N LEU A 658 45.33 -11.03 -38.18
CA LEU A 658 45.57 -10.37 -36.90
C LEU A 658 46.48 -9.15 -37.10
N ASN A 659 45.99 -7.94 -36.80
CA ASN A 659 46.75 -6.70 -36.90
C ASN A 659 47.04 -6.15 -35.50
N ILE A 660 48.31 -6.07 -35.12
CA ILE A 660 48.75 -5.40 -33.90
C ILE A 660 49.31 -4.02 -34.28
N LEU A 661 48.63 -2.96 -33.86
CA LEU A 661 49.00 -1.58 -34.15
C LEU A 661 49.95 -1.04 -33.07
N SER A 662 50.48 0.16 -33.31
CA SER A 662 51.39 0.84 -32.38
C SER A 662 50.81 0.90 -30.96
N GLY A 663 51.57 0.44 -29.97
CA GLY A 663 51.16 0.34 -28.56
C GLY A 663 50.28 -0.86 -28.20
N GLY A 664 49.91 -1.73 -29.16
CA GLY A 664 49.20 -2.98 -28.90
C GLY A 664 50.12 -4.11 -28.44
N ASN A 665 49.55 -5.11 -27.77
CA ASN A 665 50.26 -6.29 -27.26
C ASN A 665 49.59 -7.61 -27.70
N ALA A 666 50.40 -8.56 -28.16
CA ALA A 666 49.98 -9.92 -28.49
C ALA A 666 50.85 -10.96 -27.77
N ALA A 667 50.25 -12.10 -27.38
CA ALA A 667 50.91 -13.09 -26.55
C ALA A 667 50.44 -14.51 -26.85
N VAL A 668 51.35 -15.45 -27.05
CA VAL A 668 51.01 -16.88 -27.20
C VAL A 668 50.17 -17.14 -28.47
N GLU A 669 50.52 -16.47 -29.57
CA GLU A 669 49.74 -16.53 -30.82
C GLU A 669 50.12 -17.73 -31.69
N ALA A 670 49.13 -18.36 -32.35
CA ALA A 670 49.34 -19.45 -33.30
C ALA A 670 48.86 -19.04 -34.70
N VAL A 671 49.78 -18.94 -35.67
CA VAL A 671 49.48 -18.57 -37.06
C VAL A 671 49.64 -19.80 -37.96
N PHE A 672 48.53 -20.29 -38.47
CA PHE A 672 48.45 -21.50 -39.31
C PHE A 672 48.56 -21.18 -40.81
N SER A 673 48.63 -22.25 -41.62
CA SER A 673 48.71 -22.15 -43.08
C SER A 673 47.72 -21.16 -43.69
N GLY A 674 48.26 -20.14 -44.38
CA GLY A 674 47.48 -19.10 -45.05
C GLY A 674 46.94 -17.98 -44.14
N GLY A 675 47.21 -18.03 -42.83
CA GLY A 675 46.92 -16.95 -41.89
C GLY A 675 48.01 -15.89 -41.86
N ALA A 676 47.65 -14.67 -41.49
CA ALA A 676 48.58 -13.55 -41.41
C ALA A 676 48.50 -12.80 -40.07
N MET A 677 49.65 -12.59 -39.43
CA MET A 677 49.83 -11.69 -38.30
C MET A 677 50.71 -10.51 -38.72
N ASN A 678 50.24 -9.28 -38.52
CA ASN A 678 50.98 -8.05 -38.83
C ASN A 678 51.25 -7.29 -37.54
N VAL A 679 52.52 -7.09 -37.19
CA VAL A 679 52.94 -6.36 -35.99
C VAL A 679 53.57 -5.04 -36.43
N SER A 680 52.86 -3.94 -36.25
CA SER A 680 53.26 -2.61 -36.75
C SER A 680 54.36 -1.98 -35.90
N ALA A 681 55.03 -0.94 -36.43
CA ALA A 681 56.01 -0.17 -35.67
C ALA A 681 55.41 0.35 -34.34
N GLY A 682 56.13 0.14 -33.24
CA GLY A 682 55.68 0.48 -31.88
C GLY A 682 54.75 -0.55 -31.21
N ALA A 683 54.36 -1.63 -31.90
CA ALA A 683 53.64 -2.75 -31.31
C ALA A 683 54.60 -3.76 -30.64
N THR A 684 54.06 -4.58 -29.74
CA THR A 684 54.79 -5.65 -29.06
C THR A 684 54.11 -7.01 -29.24
N ALA A 685 54.89 -8.07 -29.40
CA ALA A 685 54.39 -9.44 -29.41
C ALA A 685 55.39 -10.41 -28.77
N HIS A 686 54.93 -11.57 -28.28
CA HIS A 686 55.80 -12.62 -27.76
C HIS A 686 55.14 -14.00 -27.83
N ASP A 687 55.97 -15.05 -27.80
CA ASP A 687 55.54 -16.45 -27.79
C ASP A 687 54.68 -16.81 -29.03
N ILE A 688 55.21 -16.54 -30.23
CA ILE A 688 54.49 -16.73 -31.50
C ILE A 688 54.88 -18.08 -32.12
N ALA A 689 53.89 -18.88 -32.52
CA ALA A 689 54.08 -20.11 -33.28
C ALA A 689 53.59 -19.95 -34.73
N LEU A 690 54.47 -20.17 -35.70
CA LEU A 690 54.16 -20.11 -37.13
C LEU A 690 54.19 -21.53 -37.73
N SER A 691 53.04 -22.04 -38.15
CA SER A 691 52.88 -23.36 -38.77
C SER A 691 52.17 -23.26 -40.11
N GLY A 692 52.90 -22.76 -41.12
CA GLY A 692 52.35 -22.43 -42.45
C GLY A 692 51.92 -20.97 -42.62
N GLY A 693 51.84 -20.22 -41.52
CA GLY A 693 51.37 -18.83 -41.50
C GLY A 693 52.49 -17.80 -41.70
N THR A 694 52.11 -16.54 -41.89
CA THR A 694 53.05 -15.43 -42.05
C THR A 694 52.96 -14.45 -40.88
N LEU A 695 54.12 -14.08 -40.31
CA LEU A 695 54.30 -12.94 -39.43
C LEU A 695 55.03 -11.82 -40.19
N ASN A 696 54.41 -10.65 -40.32
CA ASN A 696 55.06 -9.44 -40.83
C ASN A 696 55.39 -8.52 -39.65
N LEU A 697 56.66 -8.41 -39.30
CA LEU A 697 57.14 -7.72 -38.11
C LEU A 697 57.80 -6.37 -38.46
N GLY A 698 57.05 -5.29 -38.27
CA GLY A 698 57.59 -3.91 -38.22
C GLY A 698 57.75 -3.36 -36.80
N GLY A 699 57.19 -4.02 -35.78
CA GLY A 699 57.30 -3.69 -34.36
C GLY A 699 58.38 -4.48 -33.62
N THR A 700 58.14 -4.82 -32.36
CA THR A 700 59.07 -5.60 -31.53
C THR A 700 58.49 -6.96 -31.13
N VAL A 701 59.24 -8.04 -31.35
CA VAL A 701 59.00 -9.31 -30.67
C VAL A 701 59.94 -9.42 -29.46
N THR A 702 59.37 -9.59 -28.27
CA THR A 702 60.11 -9.55 -27.00
C THR A 702 60.57 -10.92 -26.49
N SER A 703 60.11 -12.02 -27.09
CA SER A 703 60.64 -13.38 -26.91
C SER A 703 59.95 -14.39 -27.85
N ASN A 704 60.67 -15.48 -28.14
CA ASN A 704 60.16 -16.74 -28.71
C ASN A 704 59.27 -16.61 -29.94
N VAL A 705 59.85 -16.72 -31.14
CA VAL A 705 59.13 -17.09 -32.36
C VAL A 705 59.53 -18.51 -32.75
N PHE A 706 58.57 -19.43 -32.87
CA PHE A 706 58.80 -20.78 -33.37
C PHE A 706 58.27 -20.92 -34.80
N ILE A 707 59.16 -21.00 -35.77
CA ILE A 707 58.83 -21.12 -37.19
C ILE A 707 58.98 -22.58 -37.61
N SER A 708 57.87 -23.22 -37.97
CA SER A 708 57.81 -24.60 -38.45
C SER A 708 57.50 -24.65 -39.94
N SER A 709 57.20 -25.85 -40.48
CA SER A 709 57.05 -26.06 -41.92
C SER A 709 56.04 -25.10 -42.56
N GLY A 710 56.48 -24.38 -43.60
CA GLY A 710 55.71 -23.38 -44.32
C GLY A 710 55.50 -22.06 -43.58
N GLY A 711 55.93 -21.95 -42.30
CA GLY A 711 55.88 -20.71 -41.55
C GLY A 711 56.91 -19.70 -42.08
N ILE A 712 56.52 -18.42 -42.09
CA ILE A 712 57.36 -17.32 -42.58
C ILE A 712 57.33 -16.18 -41.56
N GLU A 713 58.49 -15.79 -41.02
CA GLU A 713 58.66 -14.53 -40.30
C GLU A 713 59.39 -13.53 -41.21
N ASN A 714 58.78 -12.38 -41.47
CA ASN A 714 59.38 -11.26 -42.18
C ASN A 714 59.68 -10.14 -41.19
N VAL A 715 60.93 -10.01 -40.74
CA VAL A 715 61.39 -8.87 -39.94
C VAL A 715 61.66 -7.71 -40.89
N LEU A 716 60.70 -6.78 -40.99
CA LEU A 716 60.73 -5.64 -41.89
C LEU A 716 61.70 -4.56 -41.39
N VAL A 717 62.03 -3.59 -42.26
CA VAL A 717 62.87 -2.44 -41.88
C VAL A 717 62.24 -1.71 -40.67
N GLY A 718 63.00 -1.55 -39.59
CA GLY A 718 62.54 -0.97 -38.32
C GLY A 718 61.95 -1.98 -37.33
N GLY A 719 61.66 -3.22 -37.76
CA GLY A 719 61.27 -4.32 -36.89
C GLY A 719 62.44 -4.84 -36.06
N LEU A 720 62.14 -5.35 -34.86
CA LEU A 720 63.11 -5.83 -33.89
C LEU A 720 62.67 -7.16 -33.27
N VAL A 721 63.54 -8.17 -33.28
CA VAL A 721 63.41 -9.34 -32.39
C VAL A 721 64.42 -9.18 -31.26
N SER A 722 63.95 -9.09 -30.02
CA SER A 722 64.76 -8.79 -28.83
C SER A 722 64.27 -9.57 -27.61
N ALA A 723 64.98 -10.62 -27.16
CA ALA A 723 64.57 -11.31 -25.94
C ALA A 723 65.07 -10.64 -24.66
N SER A 724 64.26 -10.71 -23.61
CA SER A 724 64.68 -10.48 -22.23
C SER A 724 65.72 -11.54 -21.80
N SER A 725 66.99 -11.13 -21.80
CA SER A 725 68.15 -11.63 -21.06
C SER A 725 68.50 -13.13 -20.92
N ASN A 726 67.72 -14.12 -21.37
CA ASN A 726 68.10 -15.55 -21.32
C ASN A 726 67.34 -16.51 -22.29
N GLY A 727 66.51 -16.01 -23.22
CA GLY A 727 65.69 -16.84 -24.11
C GLY A 727 66.19 -16.92 -25.57
N VAL A 728 65.79 -17.96 -26.31
CA VAL A 728 65.92 -18.01 -27.77
C VAL A 728 64.93 -17.00 -28.38
N GLY A 729 65.40 -16.14 -29.29
CA GLY A 729 64.58 -15.11 -29.92
C GLY A 729 63.67 -15.71 -30.98
N THR A 730 64.26 -16.39 -31.96
CA THR A 730 63.56 -17.10 -33.02
C THR A 730 64.16 -18.49 -33.20
N THR A 731 63.34 -19.52 -33.33
CA THR A 731 63.73 -20.87 -33.72
C THR A 731 63.13 -21.19 -35.08
N VAL A 732 63.96 -21.45 -36.08
CA VAL A 732 63.57 -21.83 -37.43
C VAL A 732 63.79 -23.33 -37.60
N SER A 733 62.69 -24.09 -37.69
CA SER A 733 62.68 -25.54 -37.88
C SER A 733 62.60 -25.94 -39.36
N ALA A 734 62.64 -27.24 -39.65
CA ALA A 734 62.58 -27.76 -41.01
C ALA A 734 61.40 -27.20 -41.82
N GLY A 735 61.70 -26.59 -42.96
CA GLY A 735 60.71 -25.97 -43.86
C GLY A 735 60.17 -24.61 -43.40
N GLY A 736 60.64 -24.06 -42.28
CA GLY A 736 60.36 -22.69 -41.85
C GLY A 736 61.35 -21.69 -42.46
N THR A 737 60.91 -20.45 -42.64
CA THR A 737 61.75 -19.35 -43.18
C THR A 737 61.69 -18.10 -42.30
N LEU A 738 62.86 -17.57 -41.96
CA LEU A 738 63.03 -16.24 -41.37
C LEU A 738 63.67 -15.32 -42.42
N ASN A 739 63.03 -14.20 -42.73
CA ASN A 739 63.56 -13.15 -43.61
C ASN A 739 63.85 -11.90 -42.78
N VAL A 740 65.11 -11.49 -42.71
CA VAL A 740 65.60 -10.35 -41.93
C VAL A 740 65.93 -9.18 -42.86
N MET A 741 65.09 -8.15 -42.83
CA MET A 741 65.30 -6.81 -43.41
C MET A 741 65.43 -5.73 -42.33
N GLY A 742 65.03 -6.03 -41.09
CA GLY A 742 65.19 -5.20 -39.90
C GLY A 742 66.32 -5.68 -38.99
N THR A 743 66.08 -5.70 -37.67
CA THR A 743 67.10 -6.10 -36.69
C THR A 743 66.69 -7.34 -35.90
N THR A 744 67.60 -8.29 -35.74
CA THR A 744 67.50 -9.36 -34.74
C THR A 744 68.63 -9.18 -33.73
N SER A 745 68.31 -8.88 -32.48
CA SER A 745 69.31 -8.57 -31.43
C SER A 745 69.51 -9.72 -30.42
N ASN A 746 69.05 -10.92 -30.77
CA ASN A 746 69.04 -12.07 -29.88
C ASN A 746 69.34 -13.39 -30.61
N THR A 747 69.42 -14.51 -29.87
CA THR A 747 69.72 -15.83 -30.42
C THR A 747 68.66 -16.29 -31.43
N VAL A 748 69.06 -16.47 -32.69
CA VAL A 748 68.30 -17.19 -33.71
C VAL A 748 68.82 -18.61 -33.80
N VAL A 749 67.97 -19.62 -33.70
CA VAL A 749 68.35 -21.03 -33.88
C VAL A 749 67.80 -21.52 -35.21
N VAL A 750 68.68 -21.77 -36.18
CA VAL A 750 68.32 -22.36 -37.47
C VAL A 750 68.62 -23.85 -37.44
N SER A 751 67.58 -24.67 -37.27
CA SER A 751 67.67 -26.12 -37.23
C SER A 751 67.82 -26.72 -38.64
N SER A 752 68.07 -28.03 -38.72
CA SER A 752 68.15 -28.74 -40.00
C SER A 752 66.92 -28.49 -40.89
N GLY A 753 67.13 -28.06 -42.13
CA GLY A 753 66.09 -27.71 -43.09
C GLY A 753 65.39 -26.36 -42.85
N GLY A 754 65.76 -25.60 -41.82
CA GLY A 754 65.32 -24.22 -41.63
C GLY A 754 66.16 -23.24 -42.44
N ILE A 755 65.57 -22.10 -42.81
CA ILE A 755 66.23 -21.07 -43.63
C ILE A 755 66.13 -19.70 -42.94
N GLU A 756 67.27 -19.06 -42.71
CA GLU A 756 67.36 -17.63 -42.36
C GLU A 756 67.98 -16.85 -43.52
N ASN A 757 67.30 -15.81 -44.01
CA ASN A 757 67.77 -14.92 -45.07
C ASN A 757 67.98 -13.51 -44.52
N VAL A 758 69.21 -13.00 -44.55
CA VAL A 758 69.54 -11.62 -44.17
C VAL A 758 69.73 -10.80 -45.44
N SER A 759 68.77 -9.92 -45.71
CA SER A 759 68.72 -9.10 -46.93
C SER A 759 69.35 -7.72 -46.72
N SER A 760 69.41 -6.90 -47.78
CA SER A 760 69.93 -5.52 -47.71
C SER A 760 69.24 -4.71 -46.60
N GLY A 761 70.03 -4.15 -45.67
CA GLY A 761 69.54 -3.39 -44.52
C GLY A 761 69.19 -4.24 -43.28
N GLY A 762 69.14 -5.56 -43.43
CA GLY A 762 68.97 -6.50 -42.32
C GLY A 762 70.23 -6.63 -41.48
N VAL A 763 70.08 -6.68 -40.16
CA VAL A 763 71.19 -6.77 -39.20
C VAL A 763 70.90 -7.83 -38.13
N ILE A 764 71.76 -8.84 -38.02
CA ILE A 764 71.84 -9.70 -36.84
C ILE A 764 72.88 -9.11 -35.87
N GLN A 765 72.41 -8.59 -34.74
CA GLN A 765 73.23 -8.04 -33.66
C GLN A 765 73.37 -9.06 -32.53
N GLY A 766 74.49 -9.77 -32.50
CA GLY A 766 74.87 -10.51 -31.31
C GLY A 766 75.43 -9.59 -30.21
N THR A 767 75.29 -10.00 -28.95
CA THR A 767 76.03 -9.48 -27.79
C THR A 767 76.74 -10.60 -27.03
N ILE A 768 77.91 -10.31 -26.45
CA ILE A 768 78.64 -11.23 -25.56
C ILE A 768 78.24 -10.89 -24.12
N SER A 769 77.57 -11.82 -23.44
CA SER A 769 77.31 -11.73 -22.00
C SER A 769 77.73 -13.05 -21.34
N GLY A 770 78.96 -13.13 -20.82
CA GLY A 770 79.52 -14.37 -20.24
C GLY A 770 80.03 -15.38 -21.27
N THR A 771 79.93 -16.69 -20.98
CA THR A 771 80.41 -17.81 -21.83
C THR A 771 79.51 -18.18 -23.01
N ALA A 772 78.35 -17.53 -23.18
CA ALA A 772 77.45 -17.71 -24.31
C ALA A 772 77.16 -16.36 -24.98
N GLY A 773 77.44 -16.24 -26.28
CA GLY A 773 77.04 -15.08 -27.08
C GLY A 773 75.64 -15.24 -27.66
N THR A 774 74.95 -14.13 -27.90
CA THR A 774 73.73 -14.10 -28.74
C THR A 774 74.11 -13.88 -30.22
N GLY A 775 73.26 -14.29 -31.16
CA GLY A 775 73.52 -14.28 -32.61
C GLY A 775 72.83 -15.47 -33.30
N THR A 776 73.22 -15.82 -34.52
CA THR A 776 72.62 -17.01 -35.18
C THR A 776 73.40 -18.28 -34.84
N PHE A 777 72.70 -19.29 -34.34
CA PHE A 777 73.17 -20.68 -34.27
C PHE A 777 72.59 -21.49 -35.44
N VAL A 778 73.45 -21.95 -36.34
CA VAL A 778 73.07 -22.80 -37.47
C VAL A 778 73.45 -24.25 -37.16
N ALA A 779 72.44 -25.10 -36.98
CA ALA A 779 72.62 -26.53 -36.78
C ALA A 779 72.99 -27.24 -38.11
N ALA A 780 73.50 -28.47 -38.03
CA ALA A 780 73.79 -29.27 -39.22
C ALA A 780 72.56 -29.41 -40.15
N GLY A 781 72.70 -28.95 -41.39
CA GLY A 781 71.64 -28.94 -42.41
C GLY A 781 70.70 -27.72 -42.36
N GLY A 782 70.89 -26.76 -41.45
CA GLY A 782 70.25 -25.45 -41.51
C GLY A 782 70.95 -24.53 -42.51
N THR A 783 70.23 -23.51 -43.02
CA THR A 783 70.78 -22.54 -43.99
C THR A 783 70.69 -21.12 -43.45
N LEU A 784 71.82 -20.41 -43.40
CA LEU A 784 71.89 -18.96 -43.23
C LEU A 784 72.40 -18.33 -44.53
N ASN A 785 71.59 -17.48 -45.16
CA ASN A 785 71.95 -16.71 -46.35
C ASN A 785 72.16 -15.25 -45.98
N VAL A 786 73.40 -14.75 -46.02
CA VAL A 786 73.69 -13.31 -45.90
C VAL A 786 73.85 -12.73 -47.29
N LEU A 787 72.83 -12.01 -47.75
CA LEU A 787 72.75 -11.44 -49.10
C LEU A 787 73.46 -10.07 -49.16
N ALA A 788 73.67 -9.56 -50.37
CA ALA A 788 74.33 -8.26 -50.57
C ALA A 788 73.61 -7.14 -49.77
N GLY A 789 74.38 -6.42 -48.95
CA GLY A 789 73.89 -5.34 -48.09
C GLY A 789 73.32 -5.78 -46.74
N GLY A 790 73.26 -7.09 -46.45
CA GLY A 790 72.92 -7.62 -45.13
C GLY A 790 74.16 -7.72 -44.22
N SER A 791 73.95 -7.70 -42.91
CA SER A 791 75.01 -7.83 -41.91
C SER A 791 74.65 -8.86 -40.85
N ALA A 792 75.59 -9.72 -40.50
CA ALA A 792 75.41 -10.74 -39.48
C ALA A 792 76.64 -10.81 -38.58
N SER A 793 76.44 -10.75 -37.26
CA SER A 793 77.49 -10.87 -36.25
C SER A 793 77.24 -12.08 -35.35
N MET A 794 78.32 -12.69 -34.86
CA MET A 794 78.31 -13.84 -33.93
C MET A 794 77.49 -15.04 -34.42
N ILE A 795 77.89 -15.55 -35.60
CA ILE A 795 77.36 -16.77 -36.19
C ILE A 795 78.10 -17.98 -35.59
N ASN A 796 77.35 -18.93 -35.02
CA ASN A 796 77.87 -20.21 -34.56
C ASN A 796 77.31 -21.33 -35.46
N VAL A 797 78.19 -22.09 -36.11
CA VAL A 797 77.79 -23.22 -36.96
C VAL A 797 78.22 -24.51 -36.27
N SER A 798 77.28 -25.43 -35.99
CA SER A 798 77.64 -26.77 -35.51
C SER A 798 78.14 -27.63 -36.67
N GLY A 799 79.32 -28.24 -36.51
CA GLY A 799 79.89 -29.19 -37.48
C GLY A 799 79.15 -30.52 -37.55
#